data_AF-B6QCP4-F1
#
_entry.id   AF-B6QCP4-F1
#
_cell.length_a   1.000
_cell.length_b   1.000
_cell.length_c   1.000
_cell.angle_alpha   90.00
_cell.angle_beta   90.00
_cell.angle_gamma   90.00
#
_symmetry.space_group_name_H-M   'P 1'
#
loop_
_entity.id
_entity.type
_entity.pdbx_description
1 polymer ?
#
loop_
_entity_poly.entity_id
_entity_poly.type
_entity_poly.pdbx_seq_one_letter_code
_entity_poly.pdbx_strand_id
1 'polypeptide(L)'
;MSSKRLARDRKPSIGVPVAELQAVGPGFSRPKHKRTFTGFGPAEIKAVEASIPEHLREIWKKYSATGFENKEEFEREFVRHIETTLARSLYNCDDLAAYSGTALAFRERLIIDWNKTQQRQTLADQKRVYYLSLEFLMGRALDNAMLNVGKKDIAKEGLEDLGFRIEDIINQEHDAALGNGGLGRLAACFLDSLATLNYPAWGYGLRYRYGIFKQEIIDGYQVEIPDYWLDFNPWEFPRHEITVDIQFYGQSDRQEDEDGKVTYNWHGGEIVQAVAYDVPIPGYGTTTTNNLRLWSSKASSGEFDFQKFNAGEYESAVADQQRAETISAVLYPNDNLDRGKELRLKQQYFWCAASLYDIVRRFKKTKRAWYEFPDQVAIQLNDTHPTLAIVELQRILVDQEGLEWDEAWRIVVGTFGYTNHTVLPEALEKWSVPLMQHLLPRHLQIIYDINLFFLQDVEKKFPNDRDLLARVSIIEESQPKMVRMAYLAIIGSHKVNGVAELHSDLIKSTIFKDFVKIYGPDKFTNVTNGITPRRWLHQANPRLSKLIASKLGGYDFLTDLTLLDGIERYVDDKDFRKEWAEIKTENKKRLAKHIKDTTGYIVNPTALFDVQVKRIHEYKRQQLNIFGVIHRYLKIKSLTPEERKKLVPRVSIFGGKAAPGYWMAKTIIHLTNKVGEVVNNDSEVGDLLKVIFIEDYNVSKAEIIVPASDISEHISTAGTEASGTSNMKFVLNGGLIIGTCDGANIEITREITESNIFLFGTLAEDVETLRENHRYKGFTLDEDLAKVFESIRSGTFGDPKAFESLIASITDHGDYYLVSDDFKSYIQTQELVDEDFRKQDEWIVKSISSVARMGFFSTDRVINEYAESIWNVEPLVVE
;
A
#
# COMPACT_ATOMS: atom_id res chain seq x y z
N MET A 1 36.29 -60.90 -15.98
CA MET A 1 37.31 -60.55 -14.97
C MET A 1 37.70 -59.08 -15.14
N SER A 2 37.40 -58.29 -14.11
CA SER A 2 38.04 -57.04 -13.65
C SER A 2 38.90 -56.22 -14.63
N SER A 3 38.44 -55.00 -14.94
CA SER A 3 39.34 -53.84 -15.02
C SER A 3 38.81 -52.71 -14.12
N LYS A 4 39.52 -52.46 -13.01
CA LYS A 4 39.29 -51.35 -12.09
C LYS A 4 39.92 -50.09 -12.68
N ARG A 5 39.14 -49.02 -12.90
CA ARG A 5 39.65 -47.65 -13.07
C ARG A 5 39.62 -46.95 -11.71
N LEU A 6 40.79 -46.46 -11.29
CA LEU A 6 41.04 -45.71 -10.07
C LEU A 6 40.40 -44.32 -10.14
N ALA A 7 39.70 -43.95 -9.06
CA ALA A 7 39.25 -42.58 -8.80
C ALA A 7 40.46 -41.67 -8.52
N ARG A 8 40.46 -40.47 -9.10
CA ARG A 8 41.42 -39.40 -8.79
C ARG A 8 40.89 -38.58 -7.62
N ASP A 9 41.49 -38.76 -6.45
CA ASP A 9 41.32 -37.84 -5.32
C ASP A 9 42.03 -36.51 -5.62
N ARG A 10 41.31 -35.39 -5.47
CA ARG A 10 41.89 -34.05 -5.44
C ARG A 10 42.61 -33.86 -4.11
N LYS A 11 43.94 -33.73 -4.14
CA LYS A 11 44.74 -33.29 -3.00
C LYS A 11 44.35 -31.86 -2.60
N PRO A 12 44.19 -31.54 -1.31
CA PRO A 12 44.06 -30.17 -0.86
C PRO A 12 45.36 -29.40 -1.10
N SER A 13 45.19 -28.16 -1.56
CA SER A 13 46.27 -27.17 -1.69
C SER A 13 47.00 -27.03 -0.35
N ILE A 14 48.29 -27.33 -0.33
CA ILE A 14 49.15 -27.09 0.83
C ILE A 14 49.41 -25.58 0.86
N GLY A 15 48.64 -24.87 1.69
CA GLY A 15 48.95 -23.51 2.07
C GLY A 15 50.33 -23.43 2.72
N VAL A 16 51.11 -22.45 2.29
CA VAL A 16 52.39 -22.04 2.89
C VAL A 16 52.24 -21.96 4.42
N PRO A 17 53.21 -22.42 5.24
CA PRO A 17 53.12 -22.27 6.69
C PRO A 17 53.03 -20.78 7.00
N VAL A 18 51.95 -20.37 7.66
CA VAL A 18 51.89 -19.05 8.29
C VAL A 18 52.93 -19.08 9.40
N ALA A 19 54.12 -18.56 9.11
CA ALA A 19 55.04 -18.16 10.16
C ALA A 19 54.27 -17.24 11.10
N GLU A 20 54.30 -17.54 12.39
CA GLU A 20 53.81 -16.64 13.44
C GLU A 20 54.55 -15.32 13.31
N LEU A 21 53.98 -14.39 12.55
CA LEU A 21 54.37 -12.99 12.57
C LEU A 21 53.94 -12.46 13.93
N GLN A 22 54.84 -12.56 14.92
CA GLN A 22 54.77 -11.75 16.12
C GLN A 22 54.60 -10.29 15.70
N ALA A 23 53.53 -9.66 16.19
CA ALA A 23 53.28 -8.25 15.95
C ALA A 23 54.45 -7.44 16.54
N VAL A 24 55.33 -6.94 15.68
CA VAL A 24 56.36 -5.98 16.06
C VAL A 24 55.67 -4.61 16.14
N GLY A 25 55.23 -4.27 17.35
CA GLY A 25 54.62 -2.98 17.68
C GLY A 25 54.10 -2.97 19.12
N PRO A 26 54.01 -1.80 19.80
CA PRO A 26 53.51 -1.73 21.18
C PRO A 26 52.13 -2.39 21.25
N GLY A 27 51.89 -3.22 22.28
CA GLY A 27 50.77 -4.15 22.42
C GLY A 27 49.39 -3.53 22.21
N PHE A 28 49.00 -3.35 20.95
CA PHE A 28 47.73 -2.80 20.54
C PHE A 28 46.76 -3.96 20.34
N SER A 29 46.01 -4.33 21.39
CA SER A 29 44.85 -5.21 21.21
C SER A 29 43.78 -4.42 20.45
N ARG A 30 43.67 -4.64 19.13
CA ARG A 30 42.59 -4.04 18.33
C ARG A 30 41.25 -4.53 18.90
N PRO A 31 40.34 -3.64 19.32
CA PRO A 31 38.98 -4.06 19.64
C PRO A 31 38.39 -4.69 18.37
N LYS A 32 37.95 -5.95 18.45
CA LYS A 32 37.26 -6.62 17.33
C LYS A 32 35.82 -6.11 17.29
N HIS A 33 35.61 -4.89 16.79
CA HIS A 33 34.28 -4.35 16.57
C HIS A 33 33.51 -5.28 15.61
N LYS A 34 32.37 -5.81 16.06
CA LYS A 34 31.41 -6.53 15.21
C LYS A 34 30.10 -5.75 15.22
N ARG A 35 29.55 -5.47 14.04
CA ARG A 35 28.26 -4.78 13.92
C ARG A 35 27.13 -5.69 14.40
N THR A 36 26.22 -5.16 15.20
CA THR A 36 24.92 -5.77 15.51
C THR A 36 23.85 -5.16 14.60
N PHE A 37 23.04 -5.98 13.93
CA PHE A 37 22.07 -5.48 12.92
C PHE A 37 20.96 -4.54 13.44
N THR A 38 20.70 -4.52 14.75
CA THR A 38 19.58 -3.78 15.37
C THR A 38 19.95 -3.07 16.69
N GLY A 39 21.26 -2.90 16.95
CA GLY A 39 21.77 -2.38 18.22
C GLY A 39 22.27 -3.46 19.18
N PHE A 40 22.92 -3.01 20.26
CA PHE A 40 23.54 -3.84 21.30
C PHE A 40 22.67 -3.90 22.55
N GLY A 41 22.69 -5.02 23.28
CA GLY A 41 22.08 -5.10 24.60
C GLY A 41 22.87 -4.29 25.65
N PRO A 42 22.28 -3.97 26.83
CA PRO A 42 22.94 -3.14 27.85
C PRO A 42 24.30 -3.69 28.33
N ALA A 43 24.39 -5.01 28.50
CA ALA A 43 25.62 -5.68 28.91
C ALA A 43 26.68 -5.67 27.80
N GLU A 44 26.26 -5.79 26.54
CA GLU A 44 27.16 -5.74 25.39
C GLU A 44 27.74 -4.33 25.21
N ILE A 45 26.92 -3.27 25.38
CA ILE A 45 27.40 -1.89 25.35
C ILE A 45 28.48 -1.66 26.40
N LYS A 46 28.23 -2.06 27.67
CA LYS A 46 29.22 -1.92 28.75
C LYS A 46 30.51 -2.68 28.44
N ALA A 47 30.40 -3.90 27.93
CA ALA A 47 31.56 -4.71 27.56
C ALA A 47 32.35 -4.10 26.39
N VAL A 48 31.67 -3.61 25.35
CA VAL A 48 32.28 -2.94 24.21
C VAL A 48 32.93 -1.62 24.65
N GLU A 49 32.24 -0.80 25.44
CA GLU A 49 32.76 0.47 25.93
C GLU A 49 34.01 0.27 26.80
N ALA A 50 33.98 -0.69 27.73
CA ALA A 50 35.14 -1.05 28.54
C ALA A 50 36.32 -1.57 27.70
N SER A 51 36.06 -2.18 26.54
CA SER A 51 37.12 -2.66 25.64
C SER A 51 37.76 -1.55 24.79
N ILE A 52 37.17 -0.35 24.73
CA ILE A 52 37.67 0.75 23.91
C ILE A 52 38.35 1.79 24.83
N PRO A 53 39.67 2.04 24.67
CA PRO A 53 40.38 3.09 25.39
C PRO A 53 39.67 4.46 25.34
N GLU A 54 39.64 5.19 26.46
CA GLU A 54 38.88 6.46 26.57
C GLU A 54 39.28 7.47 25.49
N HIS A 55 40.59 7.68 25.25
CA HIS A 55 41.06 8.62 24.22
C HIS A 55 40.52 8.29 22.81
N LEU A 56 40.26 7.01 22.51
CA LEU A 56 39.63 6.62 21.25
C LEU A 56 38.13 6.94 21.27
N ARG A 57 37.43 6.71 22.39
CA ARG A 57 36.02 7.07 22.55
C ARG A 57 35.80 8.58 22.45
N GLU A 58 36.68 9.39 23.03
CA GLU A 58 36.64 10.84 22.95
C GLU A 58 36.77 11.35 21.51
N ILE A 59 37.64 10.73 20.69
CA ILE A 59 37.75 11.06 19.26
C ILE A 59 36.42 10.78 18.54
N TRP A 60 35.81 9.61 18.76
CA TRP A 60 34.52 9.27 18.16
C TRP A 60 33.40 10.23 18.61
N LYS A 61 33.34 10.55 19.91
CA LYS A 61 32.36 11.52 20.46
C LYS A 61 32.55 12.90 19.83
N LYS A 62 33.79 13.38 19.68
CA LYS A 62 34.11 14.69 19.10
C LYS A 62 33.65 14.85 17.65
N TYR A 63 33.71 13.78 16.84
CA TYR A 63 33.34 13.79 15.42
C TYR A 63 32.02 13.07 15.13
N SER A 64 31.20 12.82 16.15
CA SER A 64 29.89 12.20 15.97
C SER A 64 28.99 13.12 15.14
N ALA A 65 28.31 12.56 14.14
CA ALA A 65 27.42 13.31 13.28
C ALA A 65 26.21 13.85 14.07
N THR A 66 25.83 15.08 13.74
CA THR A 66 24.63 15.75 14.22
C THR A 66 23.82 16.19 12.99
N GLY A 67 22.49 16.17 13.06
CA GLY A 67 21.68 16.76 11.99
C GLY A 67 21.74 18.28 12.05
N PHE A 68 21.59 18.94 10.91
CA PHE A 68 21.46 20.40 10.83
C PHE A 68 20.28 20.93 11.67
N GLU A 69 20.49 22.06 12.35
CA GLU A 69 19.48 22.71 13.19
C GLU A 69 19.06 24.09 12.68
N ASN A 70 19.87 24.72 11.83
CA ASN A 70 19.63 26.03 11.23
C ASN A 70 19.93 26.02 9.71
N LYS A 71 19.65 27.15 9.07
CA LYS A 71 19.78 27.36 7.63
C LYS A 71 21.22 27.18 7.14
N GLU A 72 22.19 27.81 7.80
CA GLU A 72 23.61 27.77 7.40
C GLU A 72 24.18 26.34 7.48
N GLU A 73 23.73 25.54 8.44
CA GLU A 73 24.10 24.13 8.56
C GLU A 73 23.49 23.29 7.44
N PHE A 74 22.22 23.53 7.08
CA PHE A 74 21.56 22.88 5.95
C PHE A 74 22.27 23.20 4.63
N GLU A 75 22.56 24.48 4.37
CA GLU A 75 23.29 24.91 3.16
C GLU A 75 24.66 24.23 3.05
N ARG A 76 25.39 24.15 4.17
CA ARG A 76 26.68 23.46 4.23
C ARG A 76 26.55 21.97 3.92
N GLU A 77 25.55 21.29 4.47
CA GLU A 77 25.32 19.87 4.19
C GLU A 77 24.89 19.63 2.75
N PHE A 78 23.99 20.48 2.22
CA PHE A 78 23.56 20.47 0.83
C PHE A 78 24.77 20.60 -0.10
N VAL A 79 25.56 21.68 0.03
CA VAL A 79 26.73 21.94 -0.83
C VAL A 79 27.74 20.81 -0.71
N ARG A 80 27.97 20.30 0.51
CA ARG A 80 28.85 19.13 0.71
C ARG A 80 28.36 17.93 -0.09
N HIS A 81 27.06 17.62 -0.11
CA HIS A 81 26.55 16.51 -0.92
C HIS A 81 26.66 16.77 -2.42
N ILE A 82 26.40 17.99 -2.88
CA ILE A 82 26.62 18.37 -4.29
C ILE A 82 28.08 18.12 -4.70
N GLU A 83 29.04 18.61 -3.92
CA GLU A 83 30.47 18.55 -4.28
C GLU A 83 31.09 17.17 -4.06
N THR A 84 30.73 16.48 -2.98
CA THR A 84 31.42 15.25 -2.56
C THR A 84 30.67 13.98 -2.93
N THR A 85 29.33 13.96 -2.79
CA THR A 85 28.54 12.75 -3.02
C THR A 85 28.13 12.64 -4.47
N LEU A 86 27.70 13.75 -5.07
CA LEU A 86 27.28 13.79 -6.48
C LEU A 86 28.42 14.11 -7.44
N ALA A 87 29.59 14.51 -6.92
CA ALA A 87 30.74 14.95 -7.70
C ALA A 87 30.40 16.07 -8.71
N ARG A 88 29.55 17.01 -8.28
CA ARG A 88 29.14 18.19 -9.06
C ARG A 88 29.71 19.46 -8.43
N SER A 89 29.33 20.62 -8.97
CA SER A 89 29.75 21.94 -8.52
C SER A 89 28.61 22.93 -8.73
N LEU A 90 28.79 24.17 -8.28
CA LEU A 90 27.86 25.27 -8.56
C LEU A 90 27.51 25.37 -10.06
N TYR A 91 28.46 25.14 -10.97
CA TYR A 91 28.27 25.34 -12.40
C TYR A 91 27.39 24.30 -13.10
N ASN A 92 27.13 23.16 -12.45
CA ASN A 92 26.35 22.08 -13.01
C ASN A 92 25.39 21.46 -11.99
N CYS A 93 24.97 22.20 -10.97
CA CYS A 93 23.92 21.81 -10.05
C CYS A 93 22.54 22.17 -10.65
N ASP A 94 21.93 21.22 -11.36
CA ASP A 94 20.55 21.32 -11.81
C ASP A 94 19.55 20.93 -10.70
N ASP A 95 18.26 21.06 -10.98
CA ASP A 95 17.20 20.75 -10.01
C ASP A 95 17.27 19.30 -9.51
N LEU A 96 17.66 18.35 -10.37
CA LEU A 96 17.81 16.95 -9.98
C LEU A 96 18.97 16.75 -9.00
N ALA A 97 20.10 17.42 -9.23
CA ALA A 97 21.20 17.46 -8.27
C ALA A 97 20.80 18.15 -6.96
N ALA A 98 20.05 19.25 -7.03
CA ALA A 98 19.56 19.93 -5.84
C ALA A 98 18.56 19.06 -5.05
N TYR A 99 17.67 18.31 -5.72
CA TYR A 99 16.86 17.27 -5.10
C TYR A 99 17.72 16.23 -4.40
N SER A 100 18.71 15.70 -5.11
CA SER A 100 19.61 14.69 -4.58
C SER A 100 20.37 15.19 -3.35
N GLY A 101 20.92 16.41 -3.38
CA GLY A 101 21.63 17.05 -2.27
C GLY A 101 20.72 17.28 -1.06
N THR A 102 19.50 17.77 -1.30
CA THR A 102 18.50 17.99 -0.25
C THR A 102 18.08 16.66 0.39
N ALA A 103 17.72 15.67 -0.43
CA ALA A 103 17.32 14.35 0.05
C ALA A 103 18.43 13.67 0.86
N LEU A 104 19.68 13.78 0.42
CA LEU A 104 20.83 13.23 1.16
C LEU A 104 21.04 13.92 2.51
N ALA A 105 20.91 15.25 2.60
CA ALA A 105 21.01 15.97 3.87
C ALA A 105 19.92 15.52 4.87
N PHE A 106 18.66 15.43 4.42
CA PHE A 106 17.59 14.91 5.27
C PHE A 106 17.77 13.43 5.63
N ARG A 107 18.22 12.61 4.68
CA ARG A 107 18.52 11.20 4.91
C ARG A 107 19.59 11.03 6.00
N GLU A 108 20.64 11.85 6.04
CA GLU A 108 21.64 11.78 7.12
C GLU A 108 21.03 12.03 8.50
N ARG A 109 20.17 13.04 8.64
CA ARG A 109 19.41 13.28 9.87
C ARG A 109 18.56 12.06 10.25
N LEU A 110 17.81 11.51 9.30
CA LEU A 110 16.96 10.34 9.53
C LEU A 110 17.76 9.11 9.98
N ILE A 111 18.99 8.91 9.48
CA ILE A 111 19.85 7.78 9.91
C ILE A 111 20.24 7.92 11.38
N ILE A 112 20.56 9.13 11.83
CA ILE A 112 20.95 9.39 13.22
C ILE A 112 19.80 8.97 14.15
N ASP A 113 18.58 9.41 13.83
CA ASP A 113 17.40 9.13 14.63
C ASP A 113 16.90 7.69 14.47
N TRP A 114 17.06 7.08 13.29
CA TRP A 114 16.83 5.65 13.07
C TRP A 114 17.75 4.80 13.94
N ASN A 115 19.05 5.09 13.98
CA ASN A 115 20.02 4.35 14.81
C ASN A 115 19.66 4.46 16.30
N LYS A 116 19.32 5.67 16.76
CA LYS A 116 18.87 5.90 18.15
C LYS A 116 17.58 5.14 18.44
N THR A 117 16.62 5.16 17.53
CA THR A 117 15.34 4.45 17.66
C THR A 117 15.55 2.95 17.76
N GLN A 118 16.35 2.36 16.87
CA GLN A 118 16.65 0.92 16.88
C GLN A 118 17.40 0.51 18.16
N GLN A 119 18.34 1.33 18.62
CA GLN A 119 19.06 1.09 19.85
C GLN A 119 18.13 1.18 21.07
N ARG A 120 17.24 2.18 21.13
CA ARG A 120 16.24 2.33 22.20
C ARG A 120 15.29 1.15 22.26
N GLN A 121 14.74 0.74 21.12
CA GLN A 121 13.86 -0.44 21.00
C GLN A 121 14.57 -1.73 21.44
N THR A 122 15.87 -1.86 21.17
CA THR A 122 16.66 -3.04 21.58
C THR A 122 17.00 -3.04 23.06
N LEU A 123 17.21 -1.87 23.68
CA LEU A 123 17.42 -1.76 25.12
C LEU A 123 16.13 -2.00 25.92
N ALA A 124 15.00 -1.49 25.42
CA ALA A 124 13.71 -1.62 26.08
C ALA A 124 13.15 -3.06 26.01
N ASP A 125 13.54 -3.83 24.99
CA ASP A 125 13.11 -5.23 24.77
C ASP A 125 11.59 -5.42 24.95
N GLN A 126 10.83 -4.47 24.41
CA GLN A 126 9.37 -4.50 24.39
C GLN A 126 8.86 -5.27 23.17
N LYS A 127 7.59 -5.71 23.26
CA LYS A 127 6.86 -6.33 22.15
C LYS A 127 6.93 -5.45 20.90
N ARG A 128 7.17 -6.06 19.74
CA ARG A 128 7.28 -5.35 18.45
C ARG A 128 6.21 -5.80 17.48
N VAL A 129 5.77 -4.86 16.65
CA VAL A 129 4.80 -5.11 15.56
C VAL A 129 5.53 -5.24 14.24
N TYR A 130 5.19 -6.27 13.47
CA TYR A 130 5.64 -6.45 12.09
C TYR A 130 4.45 -6.48 11.15
N TYR A 131 4.33 -5.43 10.35
CA TYR A 131 3.25 -5.28 9.38
C TYR A 131 3.69 -5.84 8.03
N LEU A 132 3.12 -6.96 7.63
CA LEU A 132 3.42 -7.61 6.36
C LEU A 132 2.40 -7.19 5.31
N SER A 133 2.84 -6.41 4.33
CA SER A 133 2.05 -6.04 3.15
C SER A 133 2.80 -6.32 1.84
N LEU A 134 2.07 -6.84 0.85
CA LEU A 134 2.60 -7.02 -0.51
C LEU A 134 2.79 -5.68 -1.24
N GLU A 135 2.08 -4.64 -0.81
CA GLU A 135 2.24 -3.29 -1.37
C GLU A 135 2.42 -2.21 -0.29
N PHE A 136 3.24 -1.21 -0.61
CA PHE A 136 3.40 0.03 0.14
C PHE A 136 3.37 1.20 -0.82
N LEU A 137 2.27 1.94 -0.87
CA LEU A 137 2.11 3.05 -1.80
C LEU A 137 2.65 4.34 -1.16
N MET A 138 3.99 4.42 -1.01
CA MET A 138 4.67 5.43 -0.18
C MET A 138 4.50 6.86 -0.73
N GLY A 139 4.51 7.02 -2.06
CA GLY A 139 4.59 8.31 -2.74
C GLY A 139 6.01 8.88 -2.66
N ARG A 140 6.12 10.20 -2.87
CA ARG A 140 7.34 10.97 -2.65
C ARG A 140 7.67 11.09 -1.16
N ALA A 141 8.93 10.92 -0.79
CA ALA A 141 9.39 10.93 0.59
C ALA A 141 9.94 12.29 1.04
N LEU A 142 10.50 13.11 0.14
CA LEU A 142 11.19 14.35 0.51
C LEU A 142 10.31 15.28 1.33
N ASP A 143 9.16 15.68 0.80
CA ASP A 143 8.30 16.66 1.49
C ASP A 143 7.78 16.14 2.84
N ASN A 144 7.48 14.83 2.90
CA ASN A 144 7.05 14.19 4.13
C ASN A 144 8.17 14.10 5.17
N ALA A 145 9.39 13.78 4.76
CA ALA A 145 10.56 13.75 5.63
C ALA A 145 10.83 15.15 6.21
N MET A 146 10.83 16.19 5.37
CA MET A 146 11.04 17.58 5.82
C MET A 146 9.98 18.04 6.82
N LEU A 147 8.72 17.68 6.56
CA LEU A 147 7.58 18.00 7.39
C LEU A 147 7.63 17.27 8.74
N ASN A 148 7.84 15.95 8.76
CA ASN A 148 7.79 15.15 9.98
C ASN A 148 8.91 15.52 10.97
N VAL A 149 10.10 15.89 10.48
CA VAL A 149 11.21 16.34 11.34
C VAL A 149 11.14 17.83 11.70
N GLY A 150 10.15 18.57 11.19
CA GLY A 150 9.94 19.99 11.49
C GLY A 150 11.02 20.93 10.93
N LYS A 151 11.64 20.58 9.80
CA LYS A 151 12.75 21.35 9.20
C LYS A 151 12.47 21.83 7.77
N LYS A 152 11.22 21.74 7.29
CA LYS A 152 10.83 22.19 5.94
C LYS A 152 11.12 23.67 5.69
N ASP A 153 10.81 24.55 6.64
CA ASP A 153 11.05 26.00 6.48
C ASP A 153 12.55 26.33 6.41
N ILE A 154 13.38 25.66 7.24
CA ILE A 154 14.85 25.79 7.18
C ILE A 154 15.39 25.39 5.81
N ALA A 155 14.93 24.25 5.28
CA ALA A 155 15.35 23.79 3.96
C ALA A 155 14.84 24.72 2.84
N LYS A 156 13.63 25.26 2.97
CA LYS A 156 13.08 26.22 2.02
C LYS A 156 13.93 27.49 1.96
N GLU A 157 14.20 28.11 3.11
CA GLU A 157 15.02 29.33 3.18
C GLU A 157 16.43 29.09 2.64
N GLY A 158 17.07 27.96 3.01
CA GLY A 158 18.41 27.64 2.54
C GLY A 158 18.46 27.33 1.03
N LEU A 159 17.45 26.65 0.48
CA LEU A 159 17.34 26.43 -0.96
C LEU A 159 17.14 27.75 -1.72
N GLU A 160 16.34 28.67 -1.19
CA GLU A 160 16.14 30.00 -1.78
C GLU A 160 17.47 30.78 -1.87
N ASP A 161 18.28 30.78 -0.81
CA ASP A 161 19.61 31.41 -0.80
C ASP A 161 20.60 30.74 -1.78
N LEU A 162 20.43 29.44 -2.03
CA LEU A 162 21.20 28.66 -3.00
C LEU A 162 20.66 28.79 -4.44
N GLY A 163 19.55 29.50 -4.65
CA GLY A 163 18.97 29.78 -5.96
C GLY A 163 17.94 28.75 -6.46
N PHE A 164 17.42 27.88 -5.58
CA PHE A 164 16.44 26.85 -5.91
C PHE A 164 15.10 27.11 -5.24
N ARG A 165 14.02 26.76 -5.94
CA ARG A 165 12.67 26.78 -5.38
C ARG A 165 12.28 25.38 -4.90
N ILE A 166 11.88 25.26 -3.63
CA ILE A 166 11.58 23.96 -3.00
C ILE A 166 10.54 23.14 -3.77
N GLU A 167 9.55 23.77 -4.39
CA GLU A 167 8.54 23.07 -5.20
C GLU A 167 9.14 22.42 -6.45
N ASP A 168 10.13 23.04 -7.10
CA ASP A 168 10.80 22.48 -8.28
C ASP A 168 11.66 21.26 -7.88
N ILE A 169 12.27 21.33 -6.70
CA ILE A 169 13.06 20.26 -6.11
C ILE A 169 12.20 19.05 -5.74
N ILE A 170 11.07 19.27 -5.06
CA ILE A 170 10.10 18.20 -4.72
C ILE A 170 9.55 17.52 -5.99
N ASN A 171 9.40 18.26 -7.09
CA ASN A 171 8.91 17.73 -8.36
C ASN A 171 9.92 16.87 -9.13
N GLN A 172 11.21 16.86 -8.75
CA GLN A 172 12.19 15.93 -9.33
C GLN A 172 12.08 14.52 -8.75
N GLU A 173 11.47 14.36 -7.58
CA GLU A 173 11.35 13.05 -6.94
C GLU A 173 10.31 12.18 -7.65
N HIS A 174 10.69 10.93 -7.95
CA HIS A 174 9.76 9.92 -8.45
C HIS A 174 9.01 9.26 -7.29
N ASP A 175 7.71 8.98 -7.44
CA ASP A 175 6.97 8.16 -6.48
C ASP A 175 7.63 6.78 -6.36
N ALA A 176 7.80 6.27 -5.14
CA ALA A 176 8.28 4.92 -4.95
C ALA A 176 7.25 3.90 -5.46
N ALA A 177 7.61 3.16 -6.52
CA ALA A 177 6.73 2.20 -7.19
C ALA A 177 6.63 0.87 -6.41
N LEU A 178 6.30 0.96 -5.12
CA LEU A 178 6.25 -0.16 -4.17
C LEU A 178 4.81 -0.66 -3.90
N GLY A 179 3.80 -0.07 -4.53
CA GLY A 179 2.40 -0.41 -4.33
C GLY A 179 1.50 0.13 -5.43
N ASN A 180 0.22 -0.26 -5.41
CA ASN A 180 -0.75 0.14 -6.44
C ASN A 180 -2.03 0.76 -5.86
N GLY A 181 -2.66 0.10 -4.89
CA GLY A 181 -4.02 0.42 -4.48
C GLY A 181 -4.19 1.03 -3.08
N GLY A 182 -5.45 1.02 -2.63
CA GLY A 182 -5.82 1.44 -1.29
C GLY A 182 -5.20 0.57 -0.18
N LEU A 183 -4.95 -0.71 -0.45
CA LEU A 183 -4.30 -1.65 0.49
C LEU A 183 -2.88 -1.17 0.84
N GLY A 184 -2.08 -0.81 -0.16
CA GLY A 184 -0.72 -0.32 0.02
C GLY A 184 -0.67 1.11 0.54
N ARG A 185 -1.68 1.94 0.21
CA ARG A 185 -1.76 3.28 0.77
C ARG A 185 -2.17 3.27 2.24
N LEU A 186 -3.00 2.33 2.67
CA LEU A 186 -3.31 2.08 4.07
C LEU A 186 -2.05 1.67 4.83
N ALA A 187 -1.32 0.68 4.33
CA ALA A 187 -0.04 0.24 4.90
C ALA A 187 0.94 1.41 5.07
N ALA A 188 1.06 2.28 4.06
CA ALA A 188 1.92 3.46 4.15
C ALA A 188 1.44 4.50 5.18
N CYS A 189 0.12 4.69 5.37
CA CYS A 189 -0.40 5.57 6.44
C CYS A 189 -0.20 4.96 7.84
N PHE A 190 -0.25 3.63 7.95
CA PHE A 190 0.05 2.93 9.20
C PHE A 190 1.49 3.14 9.62
N LEU A 191 2.46 3.03 8.70
CA LEU A 191 3.87 3.27 9.03
C LEU A 191 4.13 4.68 9.57
N ASP A 192 3.50 5.70 8.98
CA ASP A 192 3.59 7.10 9.45
C ASP A 192 2.99 7.26 10.86
N SER A 193 1.84 6.63 11.14
CA SER A 193 1.15 6.71 12.44
C SER A 193 1.88 5.91 13.52
N LEU A 194 2.38 4.72 13.19
CA LEU A 194 3.21 3.90 14.08
C LEU A 194 4.47 4.65 14.51
N ALA A 195 5.12 5.37 13.60
CA ALA A 195 6.28 6.21 13.92
C ALA A 195 5.89 7.42 14.79
N THR A 196 4.83 8.14 14.40
CA THR A 196 4.33 9.33 15.11
C THR A 196 3.91 9.02 16.56
N LEU A 197 3.22 7.90 16.76
CA LEU A 197 2.75 7.45 18.07
C LEU A 197 3.82 6.68 18.87
N ASN A 198 5.05 6.59 18.37
CA ASN A 198 6.19 5.94 19.03
C ASN A 198 6.03 4.42 19.27
N TYR A 199 5.22 3.73 18.48
CA TYR A 199 5.12 2.27 18.57
C TYR A 199 6.36 1.59 17.97
N PRO A 200 6.90 0.54 18.63
CA PRO A 200 8.02 -0.24 18.10
C PRO A 200 7.56 -1.15 16.96
N ALA A 201 7.56 -0.63 15.73
CA ALA A 201 6.97 -1.33 14.60
C ALA A 201 7.76 -1.17 13.30
N TRP A 202 7.82 -2.24 12.50
CA TRP A 202 8.40 -2.24 11.16
C TRP A 202 7.40 -2.75 10.11
N GLY A 203 7.49 -2.19 8.91
CA GLY A 203 6.88 -2.75 7.71
C GLY A 203 7.83 -3.71 7.00
N TYR A 204 7.31 -4.79 6.41
CA TYR A 204 8.06 -5.69 5.53
C TYR A 204 7.35 -5.83 4.18
N GLY A 205 8.09 -5.66 3.08
CA GLY A 205 7.58 -5.78 1.71
C GLY A 205 8.64 -6.22 0.69
N LEU A 206 8.30 -6.14 -0.59
CA LEU A 206 9.19 -6.41 -1.71
C LEU A 206 9.72 -5.11 -2.32
N ARG A 207 10.99 -5.10 -2.73
CA ARG A 207 11.61 -3.98 -3.46
C ARG A 207 11.35 -4.15 -4.96
N TYR A 208 10.16 -3.76 -5.41
CA TYR A 208 9.79 -3.86 -6.84
C TYR A 208 10.66 -2.95 -7.70
N ARG A 209 11.26 -3.53 -8.75
CA ARG A 209 12.13 -2.78 -9.66
C ARG A 209 11.36 -1.83 -10.58
N TYR A 210 10.21 -2.28 -11.09
CA TYR A 210 9.43 -1.58 -12.11
C TYR A 210 7.99 -1.28 -11.69
N GLY A 211 7.69 -1.42 -10.39
CA GLY A 211 6.35 -1.27 -9.83
C GLY A 211 5.32 -2.20 -10.47
N ILE A 212 4.07 -1.72 -10.58
CA ILE A 212 3.05 -2.41 -11.38
C ILE A 212 3.25 -2.08 -12.87
N PHE A 213 3.22 -0.78 -13.20
CA PHE A 213 3.60 -0.12 -14.45
C PHE A 213 3.34 1.39 -14.30
N LYS A 214 4.00 2.20 -15.13
CA LYS A 214 3.62 3.59 -15.41
C LYS A 214 2.63 3.60 -16.57
N GLN A 215 1.52 4.33 -16.39
CA GLN A 215 0.46 4.42 -17.40
C GLN A 215 0.77 5.57 -18.36
N GLU A 216 0.64 5.33 -19.66
CA GLU A 216 0.56 6.39 -20.67
C GLU A 216 -0.75 6.25 -21.44
N ILE A 217 -1.31 7.37 -21.89
CA ILE A 217 -2.49 7.38 -22.75
C ILE A 217 -2.09 7.69 -24.19
N ILE A 218 -2.17 6.69 -25.07
CA ILE A 218 -1.85 6.80 -26.50
C ILE A 218 -3.12 6.52 -27.31
N ASP A 219 -3.54 7.46 -28.15
CA ASP A 219 -4.76 7.39 -28.96
C ASP A 219 -6.03 7.08 -28.13
N GLY A 220 -6.03 7.50 -26.86
CA GLY A 220 -7.09 7.25 -25.88
C GLY A 220 -6.99 5.90 -25.17
N TYR A 221 -6.03 5.05 -25.50
CA TYR A 221 -5.80 3.75 -24.84
C TYR A 221 -4.75 3.85 -23.75
N GLN A 222 -4.96 3.08 -22.67
CA GLN A 222 -3.90 2.82 -21.69
C GLN A 222 -2.81 1.93 -22.33
N VAL A 223 -1.57 2.39 -22.24
CA VAL A 223 -0.35 1.64 -22.53
C VAL A 223 0.46 1.51 -21.24
N GLU A 224 0.93 0.30 -20.96
CA GLU A 224 1.77 0.00 -19.81
C GLU A 224 3.25 0.09 -20.18
N ILE A 225 4.01 0.93 -19.47
CA ILE A 225 5.47 0.97 -19.56
C ILE A 225 6.11 0.72 -18.18
N PRO A 226 7.36 0.22 -18.11
CA PRO A 226 8.05 0.04 -16.84
C PRO A 226 8.24 1.35 -16.07
N ASP A 227 8.12 1.32 -14.74
CA ASP A 227 8.38 2.46 -13.87
C ASP A 227 9.85 2.46 -13.39
N TYR A 228 10.69 3.33 -13.95
CA TYR A 228 12.12 3.41 -13.66
C TYR A 228 12.47 4.26 -12.43
N TRP A 229 11.71 4.12 -11.34
CA TRP A 229 11.90 4.90 -10.10
C TRP A 229 13.22 4.61 -9.36
N LEU A 230 13.86 3.47 -9.63
CA LEU A 230 15.12 3.07 -8.99
C LEU A 230 16.38 3.53 -9.72
N ASP A 231 16.27 4.20 -10.85
CA ASP A 231 17.43 4.79 -11.54
C ASP A 231 18.17 5.76 -10.60
N PHE A 232 17.43 6.41 -9.69
CA PHE A 232 17.98 7.12 -8.54
C PHE A 232 17.02 7.10 -7.35
N ASN A 233 17.42 6.47 -6.24
CA ASN A 233 16.68 6.49 -4.96
C ASN A 233 17.63 6.82 -3.79
N PRO A 234 17.58 8.03 -3.22
CA PRO A 234 18.47 8.41 -2.12
C PRO A 234 18.01 7.88 -0.76
N TRP A 235 16.80 7.35 -0.62
CA TRP A 235 16.18 7.08 0.69
C TRP A 235 16.52 5.72 1.30
N GLU A 236 16.93 4.76 0.47
CA GLU A 236 17.15 3.39 0.92
C GLU A 236 18.59 3.09 1.33
N PHE A 237 18.78 2.03 2.11
CA PHE A 237 20.08 1.50 2.51
C PHE A 237 20.17 0.02 2.17
N PRO A 238 21.01 -0.40 1.22
CA PRO A 238 21.30 -1.81 1.06
C PRO A 238 21.96 -2.35 2.33
N ARG A 239 21.46 -3.49 2.81
CA ARG A 239 22.02 -4.24 3.95
C ARG A 239 22.59 -5.55 3.43
N HIS A 240 23.71 -5.49 2.72
CA HIS A 240 24.36 -6.67 2.14
C HIS A 240 24.70 -7.75 3.17
N GLU A 241 24.90 -7.34 4.42
CA GLU A 241 25.11 -8.21 5.57
C GLU A 241 23.84 -8.98 6.03
N ILE A 242 22.66 -8.59 5.53
CA ILE A 242 21.38 -9.26 5.74
C ILE A 242 20.96 -9.85 4.39
N THR A 243 21.55 -11.01 4.10
CA THR A 243 21.23 -11.83 2.94
C THR A 243 20.75 -13.20 3.44
N VAL A 244 19.61 -13.65 2.93
CA VAL A 244 18.96 -14.91 3.37
C VAL A 244 18.73 -15.81 2.16
N ASP A 245 19.12 -17.07 2.27
CA ASP A 245 18.83 -18.07 1.23
C ASP A 245 17.39 -18.55 1.36
N ILE A 246 16.65 -18.49 0.25
CA ILE A 246 15.24 -18.90 0.14
C ILE A 246 15.16 -20.04 -0.87
N GLN A 247 14.60 -21.17 -0.43
CA GLN A 247 14.48 -22.38 -1.24
C GLN A 247 13.11 -22.46 -1.93
N PHE A 248 13.07 -23.00 -3.14
CA PHE A 248 11.87 -23.34 -3.90
C PHE A 248 11.97 -24.75 -4.47
N TYR A 249 10.83 -25.36 -4.78
CA TYR A 249 10.71 -26.72 -5.31
C TYR A 249 11.33 -27.76 -4.37
N GLY A 250 12.04 -28.76 -4.90
CA GLY A 250 12.71 -29.78 -4.10
C GLY A 250 11.75 -30.87 -3.60
N GLN A 251 12.17 -31.58 -2.56
CA GLN A 251 11.44 -32.69 -1.95
C GLN A 251 11.57 -32.63 -0.43
N SER A 252 10.54 -33.09 0.29
CA SER A 252 10.53 -33.14 1.75
C SER A 252 10.46 -34.58 2.22
N ASP A 253 11.57 -35.09 2.75
CA ASP A 253 11.65 -36.43 3.31
C ASP A 253 11.29 -36.43 4.78
N ARG A 254 10.52 -37.44 5.20
CA ARG A 254 10.24 -37.73 6.60
C ARG A 254 11.29 -38.73 7.10
N GLN A 255 11.99 -38.38 8.17
CA GLN A 255 12.93 -39.25 8.86
C GLN A 255 12.43 -39.49 10.28
N GLU A 256 12.64 -40.69 10.80
CA GLU A 256 12.33 -41.07 12.17
C GLU A 256 13.62 -41.58 12.79
N ASP A 257 14.04 -41.00 13.92
CA ASP A 257 15.23 -41.45 14.62
C ASP A 257 14.95 -42.68 15.50
N GLU A 258 16.01 -43.21 16.13
CA GLU A 258 15.92 -44.42 16.96
C GLU A 258 15.01 -44.25 18.20
N ASP A 259 14.76 -43.00 18.62
CA ASP A 259 13.88 -42.65 19.74
C ASP A 259 12.43 -42.37 19.29
N GLY A 260 12.12 -42.52 17.99
CA GLY A 260 10.81 -42.29 17.40
C GLY A 260 10.49 -40.83 17.09
N LYS A 261 11.47 -39.92 17.20
CA LYS A 261 11.27 -38.50 16.87
C LYS A 261 11.26 -38.34 15.36
N VAL A 262 10.17 -37.76 14.86
CA VAL A 262 9.99 -37.46 13.44
C VAL A 262 10.63 -36.12 13.11
N THR A 263 11.52 -36.10 12.12
CA THR A 263 12.10 -34.89 11.55
C THR A 263 11.81 -34.83 10.05
N TYR A 264 11.73 -33.61 9.51
CA TYR A 264 11.49 -33.38 8.09
C TYR A 264 12.68 -32.64 7.49
N ASN A 265 13.17 -33.12 6.34
CA ASN A 265 14.27 -32.48 5.63
C ASN A 265 13.86 -32.06 4.23
N TRP A 266 13.69 -30.75 4.05
CA TRP A 266 13.41 -30.16 2.75
C TRP A 266 14.71 -29.88 2.00
N HIS A 267 14.95 -30.57 0.90
CA HIS A 267 16.22 -30.51 0.17
C HIS A 267 16.02 -30.55 -1.35
N GLY A 268 17.09 -30.24 -2.08
CA GLY A 268 17.05 -30.05 -3.54
C GLY A 268 16.33 -28.77 -3.96
N GLY A 269 15.95 -28.67 -5.23
CA GLY A 269 15.23 -27.51 -5.76
C GLY A 269 16.14 -26.34 -6.13
N GLU A 270 15.59 -25.13 -6.07
CA GLU A 270 16.24 -23.86 -6.43
C GLU A 270 16.47 -23.02 -5.17
N ILE A 271 17.61 -22.32 -5.08
CA ILE A 271 17.89 -21.36 -4.00
C ILE A 271 18.07 -19.97 -4.62
N VAL A 272 17.39 -18.97 -4.07
CA VAL A 272 17.60 -17.55 -4.37
C VAL A 272 17.99 -16.80 -3.10
N GLN A 273 18.56 -15.61 -3.24
CA GLN A 273 18.98 -14.77 -2.12
C GLN A 273 18.06 -13.57 -1.94
N ALA A 274 17.56 -13.37 -0.73
CA ALA A 274 16.84 -12.19 -0.31
C ALA A 274 17.80 -11.20 0.36
N VAL A 275 18.02 -10.05 -0.27
CA VAL A 275 18.85 -8.95 0.27
C VAL A 275 17.95 -7.85 0.81
N ALA A 276 18.19 -7.43 2.05
CA ALA A 276 17.40 -6.38 2.70
C ALA A 276 17.81 -4.97 2.24
N TYR A 277 16.81 -4.10 2.10
CA TYR A 277 16.93 -2.67 1.90
C TYR A 277 16.07 -1.96 2.94
N ASP A 278 16.67 -1.07 3.73
CA ASP A 278 15.95 -0.30 4.76
C ASP A 278 15.57 1.07 4.24
N VAL A 279 14.32 1.48 4.48
CA VAL A 279 13.80 2.83 4.23
C VAL A 279 13.33 3.42 5.57
N PRO A 280 13.99 4.45 6.11
CA PRO A 280 13.59 5.08 7.36
C PRO A 280 12.22 5.75 7.25
N ILE A 281 11.38 5.60 8.29
CA ILE A 281 10.04 6.19 8.36
C ILE A 281 9.98 7.16 9.55
N PRO A 282 10.09 8.49 9.33
CA PRO A 282 10.02 9.47 10.40
C PRO A 282 8.59 9.65 10.92
N GLY A 283 8.42 9.75 12.24
CA GLY A 283 7.18 10.18 12.88
C GLY A 283 7.09 11.70 12.96
N TYR A 284 5.87 12.24 13.02
CA TYR A 284 5.63 13.67 13.16
C TYR A 284 5.89 14.14 14.60
N GLY A 285 6.73 15.18 14.77
CA GLY A 285 6.97 15.78 16.08
C GLY A 285 7.69 14.88 17.09
N THR A 286 8.37 13.83 16.62
CA THR A 286 9.11 12.88 17.47
C THR A 286 10.45 12.51 16.83
N THR A 287 11.41 12.04 17.65
CA THR A 287 12.67 11.45 17.15
C THR A 287 12.52 9.99 16.74
N THR A 288 11.35 9.38 16.97
CA THR A 288 11.09 8.01 16.53
C THR A 288 11.11 7.92 15.01
N THR A 289 12.10 7.19 14.51
CA THR A 289 12.22 6.84 13.09
C THR A 289 12.16 5.33 12.96
N ASN A 290 10.99 4.83 12.57
CA ASN A 290 10.75 3.41 12.33
C ASN A 290 11.33 2.99 10.97
N ASN A 291 11.05 1.76 10.53
CA ASN A 291 11.67 1.17 9.35
C ASN A 291 10.64 0.46 8.45
N LEU A 292 10.77 0.67 7.15
CA LEU A 292 10.25 -0.23 6.13
C LEU A 292 11.42 -1.05 5.57
N ARG A 293 11.38 -2.37 5.77
CA ARG A 293 12.36 -3.30 5.20
C ARG A 293 11.80 -3.93 3.92
N LEU A 294 12.53 -3.77 2.83
CA LEU A 294 12.19 -4.31 1.52
C LEU A 294 13.17 -5.41 1.12
N TRP A 295 12.67 -6.46 0.47
CA TRP A 295 13.51 -7.56 -0.02
C TRP A 295 13.71 -7.50 -1.53
N SER A 296 14.96 -7.56 -1.95
CA SER A 296 15.35 -7.74 -3.35
C SER A 296 15.82 -9.18 -3.57
N SER A 297 15.30 -9.82 -4.62
CA SER A 297 15.73 -11.17 -5.01
C SER A 297 16.98 -11.12 -5.88
N LYS A 298 17.96 -11.99 -5.58
CA LYS A 298 19.22 -12.16 -6.31
C LYS A 298 19.52 -13.65 -6.53
N ALA A 299 20.32 -13.96 -7.54
CA ALA A 299 20.77 -15.34 -7.77
C ALA A 299 21.79 -15.78 -6.69
N SER A 300 21.62 -17.01 -6.18
CA SER A 300 22.53 -17.60 -5.19
C SER A 300 23.84 -18.13 -5.79
N SER A 301 23.82 -18.52 -7.07
CA SER A 301 24.97 -19.04 -7.82
C SER A 301 25.97 -17.95 -8.26
N GLY A 302 25.70 -16.69 -7.91
CA GLY A 302 26.40 -15.51 -8.43
C GLY A 302 25.69 -14.91 -9.65
N GLU A 303 26.19 -13.78 -10.13
CA GLU A 303 25.56 -13.04 -11.23
C GLU A 303 25.88 -13.63 -12.62
N PHE A 304 26.90 -14.50 -12.75
CA PHE A 304 27.44 -14.87 -14.05
C PHE A 304 28.17 -16.22 -14.08
N ASP A 305 27.87 -17.04 -15.10
CA ASP A 305 28.58 -18.30 -15.38
C ASP A 305 29.63 -18.13 -16.49
N PHE A 306 30.91 -18.04 -16.07
CA PHE A 306 32.04 -17.91 -16.99
C PHE A 306 32.23 -19.11 -17.93
N GLN A 307 31.83 -20.32 -17.53
CA GLN A 307 32.02 -21.50 -18.37
C GLN A 307 31.07 -21.45 -19.56
N LYS A 308 29.79 -21.13 -19.32
CA LYS A 308 28.79 -20.94 -20.37
C LYS A 308 29.13 -19.76 -21.28
N PHE A 309 29.56 -18.64 -20.70
CA PHE A 309 29.95 -17.47 -21.49
C PHE A 309 31.12 -17.77 -22.43
N ASN A 310 32.18 -18.40 -21.93
CA ASN A 310 33.35 -18.77 -22.74
C ASN A 310 33.02 -19.84 -23.81
N ALA A 311 31.94 -20.61 -23.62
CA ALA A 311 31.42 -21.55 -24.61
C ALA A 311 30.53 -20.87 -25.68
N GLY A 312 30.29 -19.56 -25.60
CA GLY A 312 29.43 -18.81 -26.51
C GLY A 312 27.94 -18.84 -26.13
N GLU A 313 27.58 -19.41 -24.98
CA GLU A 313 26.21 -19.51 -24.48
C GLU A 313 25.83 -18.29 -23.63
N TYR A 314 25.83 -17.11 -24.25
CA TYR A 314 25.69 -15.83 -23.55
C TYR A 314 24.37 -15.68 -22.76
N GLU A 315 23.24 -16.12 -23.32
CA GLU A 315 21.94 -16.05 -22.64
C GLU A 315 21.90 -16.99 -21.41
N SER A 316 22.38 -18.23 -21.59
CA SER A 316 22.45 -19.22 -20.50
C SER A 316 23.40 -18.82 -19.37
N ALA A 317 24.39 -17.96 -19.65
CA ALA A 317 25.36 -17.48 -18.67
C ALA A 317 24.75 -16.52 -17.63
N VAL A 318 23.61 -15.89 -17.93
CA VAL A 318 22.89 -14.94 -17.06
C VAL A 318 21.47 -15.41 -16.70
N ALA A 319 21.06 -16.59 -17.18
CA ALA A 319 19.69 -17.09 -17.01
C ALA A 319 19.28 -17.24 -15.54
N ASP A 320 20.19 -17.64 -14.66
CA ASP A 320 19.92 -17.81 -13.23
C ASP A 320 19.65 -16.45 -12.56
N GLN A 321 20.44 -15.43 -12.92
CA GLN A 321 20.23 -14.05 -12.48
C GLN A 321 18.84 -13.55 -12.90
N GLN A 322 18.48 -13.72 -14.17
CA GLN A 322 17.18 -13.27 -14.69
C GLN A 322 16.00 -13.94 -13.97
N ARG A 323 16.08 -15.26 -13.74
CA ARG A 323 15.01 -15.98 -13.02
C ARG A 323 14.86 -15.50 -11.58
N ALA A 324 15.97 -15.30 -10.87
CA ALA A 324 15.93 -14.83 -9.49
C ALA A 324 15.39 -13.38 -9.40
N GLU A 325 15.89 -12.47 -10.23
CA GLU A 325 15.49 -11.05 -10.20
C GLU A 325 14.02 -10.84 -10.60
N THR A 326 13.43 -11.75 -11.39
CA THR A 326 12.02 -11.69 -11.79
C THR A 326 11.07 -11.66 -10.59
N ILE A 327 11.43 -12.29 -9.46
CA ILE A 327 10.61 -12.33 -8.23
C ILE A 327 10.35 -10.92 -7.70
N SER A 328 11.34 -10.03 -7.71
CA SER A 328 11.18 -8.64 -7.25
C SER A 328 11.10 -7.63 -8.39
N ALA A 329 10.76 -8.05 -9.60
CA ALA A 329 10.71 -7.16 -10.77
C ALA A 329 9.43 -6.31 -10.79
N VAL A 330 8.26 -6.94 -10.78
CA VAL A 330 6.95 -6.29 -10.94
C VAL A 330 5.95 -6.71 -9.87
N LEU A 331 5.06 -5.80 -9.49
CA LEU A 331 3.94 -6.03 -8.58
C LEU A 331 2.75 -6.63 -9.35
N TYR A 332 2.12 -7.67 -8.79
CA TYR A 332 1.00 -8.40 -9.40
C TYR A 332 1.26 -8.83 -10.87
N PRO A 333 2.24 -9.73 -11.10
CA PRO A 333 2.47 -10.27 -12.44
C PRO A 333 1.18 -10.92 -12.98
N ASN A 334 0.98 -10.83 -14.29
CA ASN A 334 -0.20 -11.41 -14.95
C ASN A 334 -0.32 -12.91 -14.68
N ASP A 335 -1.32 -13.30 -13.90
CA ASP A 335 -1.58 -14.66 -13.42
C ASP A 335 -2.70 -15.38 -14.18
N ASN A 336 -3.12 -14.84 -15.33
CA ASN A 336 -3.97 -15.58 -16.28
C ASN A 336 -3.26 -16.81 -16.87
N LEU A 337 -1.93 -16.88 -16.76
CA LEU A 337 -1.09 -17.99 -17.21
C LEU A 337 -0.53 -18.75 -15.99
N ASP A 338 -0.33 -20.06 -16.12
CA ASP A 338 0.19 -20.90 -15.01
C ASP A 338 1.56 -20.45 -14.51
N ARG A 339 2.45 -20.00 -15.41
CA ARG A 339 3.74 -19.40 -15.02
C ARG A 339 3.58 -18.13 -14.19
N GLY A 340 2.53 -17.34 -14.45
CA GLY A 340 2.21 -16.14 -13.67
C GLY A 340 1.70 -16.48 -12.28
N LYS A 341 0.85 -17.51 -12.16
CA LYS A 341 0.41 -18.06 -10.86
C LYS A 341 1.59 -18.53 -10.03
N GLU A 342 2.50 -19.29 -10.63
CA GLU A 342 3.71 -19.76 -9.96
C GLU A 342 4.60 -18.59 -9.49
N LEU A 343 4.82 -17.58 -10.34
CA LEU A 343 5.60 -16.40 -9.97
C LEU A 343 4.96 -15.62 -8.81
N ARG A 344 3.64 -15.44 -8.83
CA ARG A 344 2.91 -14.77 -7.75
C ARG A 344 3.02 -15.53 -6.43
N LEU A 345 2.93 -16.86 -6.45
CA LEU A 345 3.16 -17.70 -5.26
C LEU A 345 4.64 -17.64 -4.79
N LYS A 346 5.61 -17.61 -5.73
CA LYS A 346 7.03 -17.39 -5.41
C LYS A 346 7.26 -16.07 -4.70
N GLN A 347 6.63 -14.99 -5.17
CA GLN A 347 6.72 -13.66 -4.56
C GLN A 347 6.24 -13.66 -3.11
N GLN A 348 5.04 -14.20 -2.86
CA GLN A 348 4.46 -14.27 -1.53
C GLN A 348 5.35 -15.07 -0.58
N TYR A 349 5.79 -16.27 -1.00
CA TYR A 349 6.64 -17.10 -0.16
C TYR A 349 8.00 -16.45 0.13
N PHE A 350 8.69 -15.96 -0.91
CA PHE A 350 10.02 -15.35 -0.78
C PHE A 350 10.02 -14.22 0.24
N TRP A 351 9.03 -13.34 0.14
CA TRP A 351 8.89 -12.23 1.06
C TRP A 351 8.54 -12.67 2.49
N CYS A 352 7.61 -13.62 2.66
CA CYS A 352 7.26 -14.15 3.97
C CYS A 352 8.45 -14.81 4.66
N ALA A 353 9.16 -15.69 3.94
CA ALA A 353 10.30 -16.43 4.46
C ALA A 353 11.47 -15.53 4.85
N ALA A 354 11.83 -14.56 3.99
CA ALA A 354 12.89 -13.60 4.30
C ALA A 354 12.55 -12.74 5.53
N SER A 355 11.28 -12.29 5.63
CA SER A 355 10.80 -11.47 6.75
C SER A 355 10.80 -12.26 8.07
N LEU A 356 10.31 -13.51 8.05
CA LEU A 356 10.30 -14.37 9.24
C LEU A 356 11.70 -14.75 9.71
N TYR A 357 12.62 -15.04 8.79
CA TYR A 357 14.01 -15.27 9.13
C TYR A 357 14.57 -14.09 9.94
N ASP A 358 14.33 -12.86 9.50
CA ASP A 358 14.79 -11.66 10.17
C ASP A 358 14.09 -11.40 11.53
N ILE A 359 12.78 -11.62 11.60
CA ILE A 359 12.01 -11.54 12.84
C ILE A 359 12.55 -12.53 13.88
N VAL A 360 12.67 -13.81 13.51
CA VAL A 360 13.20 -14.88 14.37
C VAL A 360 14.63 -14.59 14.79
N ARG A 361 15.49 -14.17 13.86
CA ARG A 361 16.87 -13.77 14.17
C ARG A 361 16.94 -12.66 15.21
N ARG A 362 16.05 -11.66 15.13
CA ARG A 362 16.01 -10.57 16.13
C ARG A 362 15.51 -11.06 17.48
N PHE A 363 14.49 -11.90 17.53
CA PHE A 363 14.03 -12.54 18.76
C PHE A 363 15.14 -13.36 19.42
N LYS A 364 15.89 -14.17 18.66
CA LYS A 364 17.01 -14.97 19.19
C LYS A 364 18.09 -14.15 19.88
N LYS A 365 18.24 -12.86 19.56
CA LYS A 365 19.22 -11.98 20.24
C LYS A 365 18.82 -11.66 21.68
N THR A 366 17.52 -11.67 22.00
CA THR A 366 17.01 -11.44 23.36
C THR A 366 17.33 -12.62 24.28
N LYS A 367 17.59 -13.80 23.70
CA LYS A 367 17.84 -15.09 24.39
C LYS A 367 16.67 -15.54 25.28
N ARG A 368 15.47 -15.02 25.01
CA ARG A 368 14.21 -15.45 25.65
C ARG A 368 13.80 -16.85 25.21
N ALA A 369 12.95 -17.48 26.02
CA ALA A 369 12.40 -18.78 25.70
C ALA A 369 11.34 -18.68 24.60
N TRP A 370 11.18 -19.70 23.78
CA TRP A 370 10.26 -19.68 22.63
C TRP A 370 8.80 -19.43 23.01
N TYR A 371 8.36 -19.90 24.17
CA TYR A 371 6.98 -19.64 24.62
C TYR A 371 6.69 -18.14 24.85
N GLU A 372 7.71 -17.30 25.02
CA GLU A 372 7.61 -15.84 25.13
C GLU A 372 7.57 -15.14 23.75
N PHE A 373 7.71 -15.88 22.64
CA PHE A 373 7.71 -15.28 21.30
C PHE A 373 6.44 -14.47 21.01
N PRO A 374 5.22 -14.96 21.31
CA PRO A 374 3.98 -14.18 21.12
C PRO A 374 3.88 -12.93 22.02
N ASP A 375 4.58 -12.93 23.15
CA ASP A 375 4.63 -11.78 24.07
C ASP A 375 5.63 -10.71 23.59
N GLN A 376 6.48 -11.05 22.62
CA GLN A 376 7.53 -10.18 22.07
C GLN A 376 7.31 -9.82 20.60
N VAL A 377 6.47 -10.58 19.88
CA VAL A 377 6.27 -10.46 18.45
C VAL A 377 4.77 -10.48 18.12
N ALA A 378 4.29 -9.42 17.48
CA ALA A 378 3.01 -9.41 16.78
C ALA A 378 3.26 -9.30 15.27
N ILE A 379 2.66 -10.18 14.48
CA ILE A 379 2.73 -10.13 13.01
C ILE A 379 1.33 -9.90 12.45
N GLN A 380 1.16 -8.79 11.73
CA GLN A 380 -0.11 -8.49 11.07
C GLN A 380 -0.06 -8.91 9.60
N LEU A 381 -1.04 -9.73 9.20
CA LEU A 381 -1.30 -10.14 7.84
C LEU A 381 -2.22 -9.11 7.18
N ASN A 382 -1.67 -8.29 6.27
CA ASN A 382 -2.46 -7.35 5.47
C ASN A 382 -3.05 -8.06 4.25
N ASP A 383 -4.31 -8.49 4.34
CA ASP A 383 -4.98 -9.38 3.40
C ASP A 383 -4.36 -10.81 3.36
N THR A 384 -4.76 -11.64 2.40
CA THR A 384 -4.33 -13.06 2.35
C THR A 384 -2.92 -13.27 1.80
N HIS A 385 -2.30 -12.28 1.17
CA HIS A 385 -0.99 -12.42 0.52
C HIS A 385 0.12 -12.98 1.45
N PRO A 386 0.25 -12.54 2.72
CA PRO A 386 1.23 -13.10 3.67
C PRO A 386 0.80 -14.39 4.38
N THR A 387 -0.28 -15.07 3.98
CA THR A 387 -0.77 -16.25 4.73
C THR A 387 0.29 -17.34 4.89
N LEU A 388 1.21 -17.47 3.92
CA LEU A 388 2.33 -18.42 4.02
C LEU A 388 3.26 -18.16 5.21
N ALA A 389 3.25 -16.96 5.81
CA ALA A 389 4.01 -16.69 7.03
C ALA A 389 3.56 -17.58 8.21
N ILE A 390 2.26 -17.93 8.29
CA ILE A 390 1.76 -18.87 9.32
C ILE A 390 2.45 -20.22 9.18
N VAL A 391 2.48 -20.73 7.95
CA VAL A 391 3.02 -22.06 7.63
C VAL A 391 4.55 -22.08 7.74
N GLU A 392 5.20 -20.98 7.33
CA GLU A 392 6.65 -20.85 7.40
C GLU A 392 7.15 -20.69 8.84
N LEU A 393 6.44 -19.98 9.71
CA LEU A 393 6.81 -19.91 11.12
C LEU A 393 6.69 -21.30 11.78
N GLN A 394 5.62 -22.05 11.47
CA GLN A 394 5.49 -23.44 11.92
C GLN A 394 6.67 -24.30 11.43
N ARG A 395 7.06 -24.16 10.16
CA ARG A 395 8.22 -24.86 9.58
C ARG A 395 9.52 -24.51 10.32
N ILE A 396 9.78 -23.23 10.59
CA ILE A 396 10.98 -22.80 11.32
C ILE A 396 11.00 -23.41 12.72
N LEU A 397 9.91 -23.29 13.48
CA LEU A 397 9.85 -23.75 14.87
C LEU A 397 9.99 -25.28 14.97
N VAL A 398 9.37 -26.05 14.08
CA VAL A 398 9.44 -27.51 14.09
C VAL A 398 10.73 -28.02 13.46
N ASP A 399 11.00 -27.66 12.20
CA ASP A 399 12.07 -28.29 11.43
C ASP A 399 13.46 -27.75 11.79
N GLN A 400 13.57 -26.46 12.18
CA GLN A 400 14.87 -25.82 12.46
C GLN A 400 15.15 -25.67 13.96
N GLU A 401 14.12 -25.31 14.74
CA GLU A 401 14.28 -25.09 16.19
C GLU A 401 13.93 -26.33 17.03
N GLY A 402 13.32 -27.35 16.41
CA GLY A 402 13.09 -28.66 17.02
C GLY A 402 11.99 -28.72 18.06
N LEU A 403 11.05 -27.77 18.04
CA LEU A 403 9.88 -27.73 18.93
C LEU A 403 8.86 -28.82 18.55
N GLU A 404 8.12 -29.27 19.55
CA GLU A 404 6.95 -30.13 19.32
C GLU A 404 5.83 -29.35 18.61
N TRP A 405 5.05 -30.06 17.79
CA TRP A 405 4.05 -29.46 16.91
C TRP A 405 3.06 -28.56 17.64
N ASP A 406 2.48 -29.04 18.75
CA ASP A 406 1.45 -28.32 19.51
C ASP A 406 2.02 -27.07 20.20
N GLU A 407 3.28 -27.15 20.66
CA GLU A 407 3.97 -25.99 21.24
C GLU A 407 4.22 -24.91 20.18
N ALA A 408 4.76 -25.32 19.02
CA ALA A 408 5.00 -24.43 17.89
C ALA A 408 3.68 -23.81 17.38
N TRP A 409 2.61 -24.60 17.27
CA TRP A 409 1.33 -24.13 16.76
C TRP A 409 0.68 -23.11 17.69
N ARG A 410 0.80 -23.28 19.02
CA ARG A 410 0.35 -22.28 20.00
C ARG A 410 1.11 -20.95 19.84
N ILE A 411 2.42 -21.01 19.59
CA ILE A 411 3.23 -19.81 19.32
C ILE A 411 2.76 -19.14 18.04
N VAL A 412 2.55 -19.91 16.96
CA VAL A 412 2.07 -19.40 15.68
C VAL A 412 0.74 -18.67 15.86
N VAL A 413 -0.27 -19.32 16.42
CA VAL A 413 -1.61 -18.70 16.61
C VAL A 413 -1.52 -17.44 17.48
N GLY A 414 -0.74 -17.46 18.56
CA GLY A 414 -0.55 -16.30 19.44
C GLY A 414 0.18 -15.12 18.78
N THR A 415 0.88 -15.35 17.67
CA THR A 415 1.70 -14.33 16.99
C THR A 415 0.90 -13.54 15.94
N PHE A 416 0.00 -14.19 15.20
CA PHE A 416 -0.61 -13.62 13.99
C PHE A 416 -1.98 -12.97 14.23
N GLY A 417 -2.16 -11.77 13.68
CA GLY A 417 -3.46 -11.14 13.42
C GLY A 417 -3.73 -11.06 11.91
N TYR A 418 -4.99 -11.22 11.48
CA TYR A 418 -5.39 -11.19 10.07
C TYR A 418 -6.41 -10.09 9.79
N THR A 419 -6.08 -9.17 8.88
CA THR A 419 -7.02 -8.16 8.38
C THR A 419 -7.56 -8.59 7.03
N ASN A 420 -8.88 -8.69 6.91
CA ASN A 420 -9.56 -8.99 5.65
C ASN A 420 -10.05 -7.69 4.99
N HIS A 421 -9.85 -7.58 3.67
CA HIS A 421 -10.27 -6.44 2.85
C HIS A 421 -11.30 -6.83 1.77
N THR A 422 -11.81 -8.05 1.81
CA THR A 422 -12.49 -8.68 0.67
C THR A 422 -13.93 -9.02 1.01
N VAL A 423 -14.85 -8.38 0.28
CA VAL A 423 -16.29 -8.62 0.41
C VAL A 423 -16.75 -9.87 -0.35
N LEU A 424 -16.23 -10.04 -1.57
CA LEU A 424 -16.67 -11.07 -2.50
C LEU A 424 -15.96 -12.41 -2.23
N PRO A 425 -16.68 -13.51 -1.90
CA PRO A 425 -16.06 -14.81 -1.64
C PRO A 425 -15.19 -15.34 -2.79
N GLU A 426 -15.54 -15.03 -4.03
CA GLU A 426 -14.80 -15.39 -5.24
C GLU A 426 -13.46 -14.65 -5.39
N ALA A 427 -13.28 -13.52 -4.69
CA ALA A 427 -12.03 -12.77 -4.67
C ALA A 427 -11.08 -13.22 -3.56
N LEU A 428 -11.48 -14.17 -2.70
CA LEU A 428 -10.60 -14.77 -1.70
C LEU A 428 -9.58 -15.69 -2.37
N GLU A 429 -8.29 -15.46 -2.07
CA GLU A 429 -7.20 -16.15 -2.75
C GLU A 429 -7.22 -17.68 -2.51
N LYS A 430 -7.09 -18.41 -3.62
CA LYS A 430 -6.95 -19.88 -3.63
C LYS A 430 -5.78 -20.29 -4.51
N TRP A 431 -5.02 -21.28 -4.05
CA TRP A 431 -3.92 -21.88 -4.83
C TRP A 431 -4.20 -23.34 -5.14
N SER A 432 -3.88 -23.80 -6.34
CA SER A 432 -4.05 -25.23 -6.65
C SER A 432 -3.07 -26.07 -5.82
N VAL A 433 -3.57 -27.15 -5.25
CA VAL A 433 -2.74 -28.11 -4.50
C VAL A 433 -1.56 -28.62 -5.32
N PRO A 434 -1.71 -28.97 -6.63
CA PRO A 434 -0.58 -29.38 -7.45
C PRO A 434 0.52 -28.32 -7.58
N LEU A 435 0.15 -27.04 -7.73
CA LEU A 435 1.12 -25.94 -7.79
C LEU A 435 1.86 -25.80 -6.47
N MET A 436 1.14 -25.85 -5.34
CA MET A 436 1.74 -25.75 -4.02
C MET A 436 2.63 -26.95 -3.70
N GLN A 437 2.24 -28.16 -4.11
CA GLN A 437 3.05 -29.36 -3.97
C GLN A 437 4.36 -29.26 -4.75
N HIS A 438 4.28 -28.74 -5.98
CA HIS A 438 5.44 -28.57 -6.85
C HIS A 438 6.42 -27.53 -6.30
N LEU A 439 5.90 -26.38 -5.84
CA LEU A 439 6.73 -25.25 -5.45
C LEU A 439 7.17 -25.28 -3.98
N LEU A 440 6.29 -25.71 -3.07
CA LEU A 440 6.46 -25.65 -1.61
C LEU A 440 6.01 -26.97 -0.95
N PRO A 441 6.71 -28.10 -1.24
CA PRO A 441 6.27 -29.43 -0.82
C PRO A 441 6.17 -29.58 0.70
N ARG A 442 7.10 -28.98 1.46
CA ARG A 442 7.06 -29.03 2.93
C ARG A 442 5.88 -28.23 3.50
N HIS A 443 5.63 -27.04 2.96
CA HIS A 443 4.49 -26.20 3.39
C HIS A 443 3.17 -26.89 3.13
N LEU A 444 3.02 -27.62 2.02
CA LEU A 444 1.80 -28.39 1.77
C LEU A 444 1.59 -29.49 2.82
N GLN A 445 2.64 -30.19 3.27
CA GLN A 445 2.54 -31.17 4.36
C GLN A 445 2.03 -30.50 5.65
N ILE A 446 2.63 -29.36 6.02
CA ILE A 446 2.22 -28.58 7.20
C ILE A 446 0.77 -28.10 7.07
N ILE A 447 0.35 -27.64 5.88
CA ILE A 447 -1.04 -27.23 5.62
C ILE A 447 -2.01 -28.41 5.80
N TYR A 448 -1.65 -29.61 5.33
CA TYR A 448 -2.47 -30.79 5.56
C TYR A 448 -2.58 -31.16 7.03
N ASP A 449 -1.49 -31.08 7.80
CA ASP A 449 -1.49 -31.34 9.23
C ASP A 449 -2.34 -30.30 9.98
N ILE A 450 -2.18 -29.00 9.68
CA ILE A 450 -3.03 -27.93 10.22
C ILE A 450 -4.51 -28.23 9.94
N ASN A 451 -4.83 -28.58 8.68
CA ASN A 451 -6.21 -28.89 8.29
C ASN A 451 -6.75 -30.13 9.03
N LEU A 452 -5.95 -31.18 9.15
CA LEU A 452 -6.34 -32.42 9.83
C LEU A 452 -6.69 -32.16 11.29
N PHE A 453 -5.80 -31.51 12.04
CA PHE A 453 -6.02 -31.23 13.46
C PHE A 453 -7.19 -30.27 13.66
N PHE A 454 -7.31 -29.23 12.83
CA PHE A 454 -8.45 -28.33 12.86
C PHE A 454 -9.78 -29.07 12.65
N LEU A 455 -9.88 -29.93 11.62
CA LEU A 455 -11.10 -30.67 11.33
C LEU A 455 -11.44 -31.68 12.43
N GLN A 456 -10.43 -32.33 13.04
CA GLN A 456 -10.65 -33.20 14.21
C GLN A 456 -11.22 -32.42 15.39
N ASP A 457 -10.75 -31.20 15.65
CA ASP A 457 -11.27 -30.36 16.73
C ASP A 457 -12.68 -29.83 16.43
N VAL A 458 -13.00 -29.54 15.16
CA VAL A 458 -14.35 -29.21 14.73
C VAL A 458 -15.29 -30.41 14.89
N GLU A 459 -14.88 -31.62 14.51
CA GLU A 459 -15.67 -32.85 14.68
C GLU A 459 -15.95 -33.15 16.16
N LYS A 460 -14.96 -32.95 17.04
CA LYS A 460 -15.14 -33.09 18.50
C LYS A 460 -16.15 -32.08 19.06
N LYS A 461 -16.13 -30.83 18.58
CA LYS A 461 -17.03 -29.75 19.04
C LYS A 461 -18.45 -29.86 18.47
N PHE A 462 -18.58 -30.30 17.22
CA PHE A 462 -19.83 -30.41 16.48
C PHE A 462 -20.04 -31.84 15.97
N PRO A 463 -20.24 -32.81 16.88
CA PRO A 463 -20.43 -34.19 16.47
C PRO A 463 -21.67 -34.31 15.58
N ASN A 464 -21.53 -35.00 14.45
CA ASN A 464 -22.56 -35.26 13.42
C ASN A 464 -22.80 -34.16 12.35
N ASP A 465 -22.14 -33.00 12.39
CA ASP A 465 -22.23 -31.98 11.32
C ASP A 465 -21.11 -32.17 10.28
N ARG A 466 -21.20 -33.24 9.47
CA ARG A 466 -20.15 -33.56 8.48
C ARG A 466 -20.04 -32.53 7.36
N ASP A 467 -21.14 -31.88 7.00
CA ASP A 467 -21.14 -30.85 5.95
C ASP A 467 -20.36 -29.61 6.41
N LEU A 468 -20.37 -29.28 7.71
CA LEU A 468 -19.54 -28.22 8.27
C LEU A 468 -18.06 -28.48 8.01
N LEU A 469 -17.57 -29.71 8.21
CA LEU A 469 -16.16 -30.06 7.95
C LEU A 469 -15.74 -29.72 6.52
N ALA A 470 -16.58 -30.06 5.53
CA ALA A 470 -16.32 -29.72 4.14
C ALA A 470 -16.31 -28.20 3.90
N ARG A 471 -17.26 -27.46 4.51
CA ARG A 471 -17.35 -26.01 4.35
C ARG A 471 -16.16 -25.26 4.97
N VAL A 472 -15.61 -25.72 6.09
CA VAL A 472 -14.53 -25.00 6.82
C VAL A 472 -13.12 -25.50 6.56
N SER A 473 -12.94 -26.64 5.88
CA SER A 473 -11.62 -27.20 5.54
C SER A 473 -10.69 -26.18 4.86
N ILE A 474 -9.40 -26.19 5.12
CA ILE A 474 -8.45 -25.39 4.32
C ILE A 474 -8.39 -25.91 2.88
N ILE A 475 -8.56 -27.22 2.70
CA ILE A 475 -8.53 -27.88 1.40
C ILE A 475 -9.95 -27.95 0.84
N GLU A 476 -10.14 -27.33 -0.33
CA GLU A 476 -11.34 -27.47 -1.14
C GLU A 476 -11.18 -28.68 -2.07
N GLU A 477 -12.12 -29.62 -1.94
CA GLU A 477 -12.15 -30.89 -2.69
C GLU A 477 -12.73 -30.72 -4.12
N SER A 478 -12.27 -29.68 -4.83
CA SER A 478 -12.58 -29.40 -6.24
C SER A 478 -11.65 -30.17 -7.19
N GLN A 479 -11.83 -30.00 -8.51
CA GLN A 479 -10.91 -30.52 -9.53
C GLN A 479 -10.28 -29.38 -10.35
N PRO A 480 -8.98 -29.06 -10.16
CA PRO A 480 -8.06 -29.62 -9.13
C PRO A 480 -8.43 -29.17 -7.72
N LYS A 481 -7.89 -29.83 -6.69
CA LYS A 481 -8.03 -29.39 -5.29
C LYS A 481 -7.40 -28.01 -5.10
N MET A 482 -7.97 -27.20 -4.22
CA MET A 482 -7.49 -25.85 -3.92
C MET A 482 -7.20 -25.67 -2.43
N VAL A 483 -6.20 -24.84 -2.12
CA VAL A 483 -5.87 -24.36 -0.77
C VAL A 483 -6.55 -23.01 -0.58
N ARG A 484 -7.45 -22.90 0.41
CA ARG A 484 -8.20 -21.68 0.73
C ARG A 484 -7.41 -20.80 1.70
N MET A 485 -6.71 -19.79 1.19
CA MET A 485 -5.74 -19.02 1.99
C MET A 485 -6.40 -18.20 3.09
N ALA A 486 -7.57 -17.61 2.83
CA ALA A 486 -8.32 -16.89 3.87
C ALA A 486 -8.66 -17.79 5.08
N TYR A 487 -8.92 -19.09 4.84
CA TYR A 487 -9.31 -20.01 5.90
C TYR A 487 -8.10 -20.42 6.72
N LEU A 488 -6.97 -20.67 6.05
CA LEU A 488 -5.68 -20.85 6.69
C LEU A 488 -5.29 -19.63 7.55
N ALA A 489 -5.52 -18.41 7.05
CA ALA A 489 -5.27 -17.18 7.80
C ALA A 489 -6.14 -17.08 9.07
N ILE A 490 -7.43 -17.39 8.97
CA ILE A 490 -8.35 -17.41 10.13
C ILE A 490 -7.91 -18.46 11.15
N ILE A 491 -7.57 -19.67 10.70
CA ILE A 491 -7.18 -20.77 11.58
C ILE A 491 -5.86 -20.47 12.29
N GLY A 492 -4.87 -19.91 11.59
CA GLY A 492 -3.54 -19.60 12.12
C GLY A 492 -3.39 -18.26 12.84
N SER A 493 -4.48 -17.49 13.03
CA SER A 493 -4.44 -16.18 13.72
C SER A 493 -5.25 -16.19 15.01
N HIS A 494 -4.87 -15.40 16.02
CA HIS A 494 -5.66 -15.23 17.25
C HIS A 494 -6.78 -14.19 17.09
N LYS A 495 -6.63 -13.23 16.17
CA LYS A 495 -7.64 -12.22 15.82
C LYS A 495 -7.80 -12.07 14.32
N VAL A 496 -9.05 -11.84 13.90
CA VAL A 496 -9.44 -11.50 12.54
C VAL A 496 -10.23 -10.19 12.58
N ASN A 497 -9.92 -9.23 11.71
CA ASN A 497 -10.66 -7.97 11.67
C ASN A 497 -11.09 -7.60 10.25
N GLY A 498 -12.28 -6.99 10.15
CA GLY A 498 -12.66 -6.22 8.97
C GLY A 498 -12.20 -4.76 9.08
N VAL A 499 -12.50 -3.98 8.04
CA VAL A 499 -11.98 -2.63 7.81
C VAL A 499 -13.02 -1.51 7.79
N ALA A 500 -14.27 -1.86 8.09
CA ALA A 500 -15.41 -0.99 8.34
C ALA A 500 -16.44 -1.80 9.14
N GLU A 501 -17.33 -1.13 9.88
CA GLU A 501 -18.28 -1.78 10.78
C GLU A 501 -19.21 -2.76 10.03
N LEU A 502 -19.89 -2.28 8.99
CA LEU A 502 -20.78 -3.11 8.16
C LEU A 502 -20.03 -4.25 7.46
N HIS A 503 -18.80 -4.01 7.02
CA HIS A 503 -17.96 -5.06 6.44
C HIS A 503 -17.62 -6.14 7.46
N SER A 504 -17.30 -5.75 8.69
CA SER A 504 -17.04 -6.68 9.79
C SER A 504 -18.29 -7.48 10.17
N ASP A 505 -19.46 -6.86 10.13
CA ASP A 505 -20.74 -7.56 10.35
C ASP A 505 -21.05 -8.54 9.21
N LEU A 506 -20.75 -8.18 7.96
CA LEU A 506 -20.87 -9.07 6.81
C LEU A 506 -19.91 -10.27 6.93
N ILE A 507 -18.66 -10.03 7.33
CA ILE A 507 -17.69 -11.09 7.64
C ILE A 507 -18.29 -12.09 8.66
N LYS A 508 -18.91 -11.58 9.73
CA LYS A 508 -19.44 -12.43 10.80
C LYS A 508 -20.72 -13.18 10.39
N SER A 509 -21.59 -12.52 9.63
CA SER A 509 -22.93 -13.03 9.30
C SER A 509 -22.97 -13.89 8.05
N THR A 510 -22.08 -13.65 7.08
CA THR A 510 -22.09 -14.34 5.78
C THR A 510 -20.78 -15.05 5.47
N ILE A 511 -19.69 -14.31 5.25
CA ILE A 511 -18.45 -14.81 4.62
C ILE A 511 -17.77 -15.87 5.49
N PHE A 512 -17.63 -15.61 6.79
CA PHE A 512 -16.94 -16.50 7.74
C PHE A 512 -17.85 -16.98 8.88
N LYS A 513 -19.18 -17.02 8.66
CA LYS A 513 -20.18 -17.42 9.68
C LYS A 513 -19.87 -18.76 10.36
N ASP A 514 -19.38 -19.73 9.62
CA ASP A 514 -19.04 -21.06 10.15
C ASP A 514 -17.81 -20.99 11.07
N PHE A 515 -16.85 -20.10 10.79
CA PHE A 515 -15.72 -19.86 11.68
C PHE A 515 -16.11 -19.07 12.93
N VAL A 516 -17.08 -18.15 12.84
CA VAL A 516 -17.68 -17.49 14.02
C VAL A 516 -18.35 -18.53 14.92
N LYS A 517 -19.09 -19.48 14.34
CA LYS A 517 -19.70 -20.60 15.08
C LYS A 517 -18.64 -21.45 15.82
N ILE A 518 -17.47 -21.67 15.21
CA ILE A 518 -16.40 -22.53 15.75
C ILE A 518 -15.55 -21.85 16.84
N TYR A 519 -15.16 -20.60 16.61
CA TYR A 519 -14.22 -19.86 17.48
C TYR A 519 -14.91 -18.89 18.44
N GLY A 520 -16.18 -18.54 18.18
CA GLY A 520 -16.89 -17.47 18.88
C GLY A 520 -16.69 -16.10 18.23
N PRO A 521 -17.59 -15.14 18.52
CA PRO A 521 -17.55 -13.81 17.94
C PRO A 521 -16.32 -13.01 18.37
N ASP A 522 -15.73 -13.29 19.54
CA ASP A 522 -14.59 -12.54 20.07
C ASP A 522 -13.36 -12.63 19.18
N LYS A 523 -13.19 -13.70 18.39
CA LYS A 523 -12.08 -13.80 17.43
C LYS A 523 -12.19 -12.79 16.29
N PHE A 524 -13.41 -12.32 15.99
CA PHE A 524 -13.73 -11.43 14.88
C PHE A 524 -14.04 -10.02 15.40
N THR A 525 -13.13 -9.07 15.15
CA THR A 525 -13.27 -7.67 15.53
C THR A 525 -13.47 -6.76 14.32
N ASN A 526 -13.64 -5.47 14.56
CA ASN A 526 -13.64 -4.42 13.55
C ASN A 526 -12.52 -3.44 13.88
N VAL A 527 -11.79 -2.98 12.87
CA VAL A 527 -10.99 -1.77 12.97
C VAL A 527 -11.21 -0.97 11.70
N THR A 528 -12.08 0.03 11.80
CA THR A 528 -12.40 0.89 10.66
C THR A 528 -11.15 1.63 10.18
N ASN A 529 -10.88 1.62 8.87
CA ASN A 529 -9.72 2.28 8.27
C ASN A 529 -9.65 3.80 8.55
N GLY A 530 -8.49 4.38 8.25
CA GLY A 530 -8.23 5.82 8.35
C GLY A 530 -7.15 6.29 7.38
N ILE A 531 -6.82 7.57 7.45
CA ILE A 531 -5.75 8.23 6.69
C ILE A 531 -4.89 9.11 7.60
N THR A 532 -3.61 9.28 7.25
CA THR A 532 -2.72 10.19 8.00
C THR A 532 -3.03 11.65 7.66
N PRO A 533 -3.35 12.51 8.64
CA PRO A 533 -3.56 13.95 8.39
C PRO A 533 -2.27 14.68 8.00
N ARG A 534 -1.09 14.14 8.32
CA ARG A 534 0.20 14.76 7.95
C ARG A 534 0.36 14.86 6.44
N ARG A 535 0.15 13.76 5.72
CA ARG A 535 0.23 13.76 4.25
C ARG A 535 -1.03 14.33 3.61
N TRP A 536 -2.20 13.87 4.04
CA TRP A 536 -3.44 14.14 3.31
C TRP A 536 -4.11 15.47 3.65
N LEU A 537 -3.62 16.22 4.65
CA LEU A 537 -4.08 17.58 4.95
C LEU A 537 -2.89 18.56 5.05
N HIS A 538 -1.92 18.31 5.93
CA HIS A 538 -0.83 19.26 6.19
C HIS A 538 0.12 19.42 4.99
N GLN A 539 0.51 18.31 4.34
CA GLN A 539 1.36 18.32 3.15
C GLN A 539 0.58 18.69 1.88
N ALA A 540 -0.55 18.02 1.62
CA ALA A 540 -1.32 18.22 0.39
C ALA A 540 -2.00 19.60 0.33
N ASN A 541 -2.45 20.12 1.47
CA ASN A 541 -3.23 21.36 1.57
C ASN A 541 -2.74 22.27 2.72
N PRO A 542 -1.48 22.76 2.65
CA PRO A 542 -0.84 23.48 3.74
C PRO A 542 -1.56 24.77 4.11
N ARG A 543 -2.24 25.42 3.16
CA ARG A 543 -3.04 26.63 3.42
C ARG A 543 -4.29 26.32 4.25
N LEU A 544 -5.02 25.24 3.93
CA LEU A 544 -6.15 24.80 4.74
C LEU A 544 -5.70 24.40 6.14
N SER A 545 -4.61 23.64 6.22
CA SER A 545 -4.03 23.24 7.51
C SER A 545 -3.64 24.46 8.36
N LYS A 546 -3.05 25.50 7.76
CA LYS A 546 -2.73 26.77 8.45
C LYS A 546 -3.97 27.53 8.90
N LEU A 547 -5.01 27.58 8.07
CA LEU A 547 -6.29 28.22 8.41
C LEU A 547 -6.92 27.52 9.63
N ILE A 548 -6.98 26.18 9.62
CA ILE A 548 -7.45 25.38 10.76
C ILE A 548 -6.60 25.66 12.00
N ALA A 549 -5.27 25.62 11.88
CA ALA A 549 -4.36 25.90 12.99
C ALA A 549 -4.60 27.29 13.62
N SER A 550 -4.89 28.30 12.80
CA SER A 550 -5.16 29.67 13.28
C SER A 550 -6.40 29.76 14.16
N LYS A 551 -7.38 28.87 13.97
CA LYS A 551 -8.64 28.82 14.74
C LYS A 551 -8.57 27.88 15.94
N LEU A 552 -7.75 26.82 15.85
CA LEU A 552 -7.53 25.84 16.93
C LEU A 552 -6.36 26.21 17.87
N GLY A 553 -5.56 27.21 17.52
CA GLY A 553 -4.44 27.69 18.34
C GLY A 553 -3.10 26.97 18.11
N GLY A 554 -3.00 26.09 17.11
CA GLY A 554 -1.79 25.34 16.82
C GLY A 554 -2.01 24.16 15.88
N TYR A 555 -0.97 23.32 15.73
CA TYR A 555 -0.97 22.14 14.87
C TYR A 555 -1.23 20.81 15.61
N ASP A 556 -1.65 20.87 16.88
CA ASP A 556 -1.90 19.68 17.71
C ASP A 556 -2.95 18.73 17.09
N PHE A 557 -3.85 19.27 16.24
CA PHE A 557 -4.82 18.47 15.50
C PHE A 557 -4.21 17.47 14.51
N LEU A 558 -2.92 17.58 14.18
CA LEU A 558 -2.21 16.64 13.32
C LEU A 558 -1.83 15.34 14.03
N THR A 559 -1.87 15.32 15.36
CA THR A 559 -1.68 14.15 16.22
C THR A 559 -2.95 13.80 17.00
N ASP A 560 -3.93 14.71 17.09
CA ASP A 560 -5.27 14.45 17.58
C ASP A 560 -6.33 15.09 16.66
N LEU A 561 -6.76 14.33 15.65
CA LEU A 561 -7.68 14.85 14.63
C LEU A 561 -9.08 15.15 15.19
N THR A 562 -9.41 14.72 16.41
CA THR A 562 -10.71 15.02 17.03
C THR A 562 -10.90 16.51 17.30
N LEU A 563 -9.80 17.26 17.46
CA LEU A 563 -9.78 18.71 17.65
C LEU A 563 -10.34 19.51 16.45
N LEU A 564 -10.54 18.87 15.29
CA LEU A 564 -11.19 19.51 14.15
C LEU A 564 -12.63 19.95 14.47
N ASP A 565 -13.30 19.34 15.45
CA ASP A 565 -14.64 19.73 15.89
C ASP A 565 -14.73 21.23 16.25
N GLY A 566 -13.63 21.80 16.76
CA GLY A 566 -13.52 23.18 17.17
C GLY A 566 -13.75 24.18 16.05
N ILE A 567 -13.52 23.82 14.78
CA ILE A 567 -13.70 24.73 13.65
C ILE A 567 -15.18 24.99 13.33
N GLU A 568 -16.09 24.13 13.79
CA GLU A 568 -17.55 24.28 13.58
C GLU A 568 -18.07 25.59 14.20
N ARG A 569 -17.41 26.10 15.25
CA ARG A 569 -17.76 27.39 15.89
C ARG A 569 -17.54 28.61 15.00
N TYR A 570 -16.72 28.46 13.95
CA TYR A 570 -16.42 29.51 12.99
C TYR A 570 -17.19 29.33 11.69
N VAL A 571 -18.14 28.37 11.64
CA VAL A 571 -18.92 28.13 10.43
C VAL A 571 -19.68 29.38 9.99
N ASP A 572 -20.12 30.25 10.90
CA ASP A 572 -20.81 31.52 10.59
C ASP A 572 -19.88 32.75 10.48
N ASP A 573 -18.58 32.57 10.66
CA ASP A 573 -17.57 33.62 10.47
C ASP A 573 -17.36 33.88 8.97
N LYS A 574 -17.71 35.09 8.52
CA LYS A 574 -17.64 35.50 7.11
C LYS A 574 -16.21 35.51 6.57
N ASP A 575 -15.24 35.91 7.39
CA ASP A 575 -13.83 35.97 6.96
C ASP A 575 -13.27 34.55 6.86
N PHE A 576 -13.65 33.66 7.77
CA PHE A 576 -13.30 32.24 7.71
C PHE A 576 -13.87 31.56 6.46
N ARG A 577 -15.16 31.74 6.15
CA ARG A 577 -15.78 31.21 4.92
C ARG A 577 -15.10 31.73 3.66
N LYS A 578 -14.77 33.02 3.63
CA LYS A 578 -14.09 33.65 2.50
C LYS A 578 -12.72 33.03 2.27
N GLU A 579 -11.90 32.94 3.32
CA GLU A 579 -10.56 32.34 3.21
C GLU A 579 -10.63 30.85 2.83
N TRP A 580 -11.61 30.12 3.34
CA TRP A 580 -11.88 28.73 2.96
C TRP A 580 -12.14 28.57 1.45
N ALA A 581 -13.02 29.40 0.90
CA ALA A 581 -13.35 29.41 -0.52
C ALA A 581 -12.15 29.83 -1.40
N GLU A 582 -11.36 30.81 -0.95
CA GLU A 582 -10.13 31.22 -1.64
C GLU A 582 -9.11 30.08 -1.68
N ILE A 583 -8.93 29.34 -0.58
CA ILE A 583 -8.03 28.17 -0.54
C ILE A 583 -8.47 27.09 -1.53
N LYS A 584 -9.76 26.75 -1.57
CA LYS A 584 -10.30 25.79 -2.55
C LYS A 584 -10.05 26.26 -3.99
N THR A 585 -10.30 27.55 -4.27
CA THR A 585 -10.08 28.16 -5.58
C THR A 585 -8.60 28.06 -6.02
N GLU A 586 -7.67 28.31 -5.11
CA GLU A 586 -6.23 28.24 -5.41
C GLU A 586 -5.76 26.80 -5.62
N ASN A 587 -6.31 25.83 -4.88
CA ASN A 587 -6.06 24.42 -5.17
C ASN A 587 -6.61 24.00 -6.54
N LYS A 588 -7.78 24.51 -6.94
CA LYS A 588 -8.34 24.28 -8.28
C LYS A 588 -7.48 24.89 -9.38
N LYS A 589 -6.88 26.06 -9.16
CA LYS A 589 -5.89 26.64 -10.09
C LYS A 589 -4.65 25.77 -10.22
N ARG A 590 -4.14 25.18 -9.12
CA ARG A 590 -3.01 24.23 -9.17
C ARG A 590 -3.35 23.00 -10.01
N LEU A 591 -4.54 22.42 -9.82
CA LEU A 591 -4.97 21.28 -10.63
C LEU A 591 -5.22 21.68 -12.10
N ALA A 592 -5.84 22.82 -12.36
CA ALA A 592 -6.05 23.34 -13.71
C ALA A 592 -4.71 23.57 -14.45
N LYS A 593 -3.69 24.06 -13.74
CA LYS A 593 -2.33 24.16 -14.28
C LYS A 593 -1.77 22.78 -14.61
N HIS A 594 -1.87 21.81 -13.70
CA HIS A 594 -1.42 20.44 -13.95
C HIS A 594 -2.11 19.83 -15.18
N ILE A 595 -3.43 19.95 -15.28
CA ILE A 595 -4.21 19.47 -16.43
C ILE A 595 -3.72 20.13 -17.72
N LYS A 596 -3.49 21.44 -17.73
CA LYS A 596 -2.96 22.15 -18.89
C LYS A 596 -1.57 21.65 -19.30
N ASP A 597 -0.68 21.48 -18.31
CA ASP A 597 0.70 21.07 -18.56
C ASP A 597 0.80 19.63 -19.09
N THR A 598 -0.09 18.72 -18.65
CA THR A 598 -0.03 17.30 -19.03
C THR A 598 -0.94 16.91 -20.18
N THR A 599 -2.04 17.64 -20.41
CA THR A 599 -3.04 17.28 -21.44
C THR A 599 -3.22 18.35 -22.51
N GLY A 600 -2.72 19.56 -22.29
CA GLY A 600 -2.96 20.73 -23.16
C GLY A 600 -4.34 21.38 -23.00
N TYR A 601 -5.30 20.73 -22.33
CA TYR A 601 -6.62 21.30 -22.11
C TYR A 601 -6.61 22.39 -21.04
N ILE A 602 -7.35 23.47 -21.30
CA ILE A 602 -7.59 24.53 -20.34
C ILE A 602 -8.96 24.29 -19.71
N VAL A 603 -9.01 24.30 -18.39
CA VAL A 603 -10.23 24.12 -17.61
C VAL A 603 -10.49 25.33 -16.72
N ASN A 604 -11.76 25.70 -16.57
CA ASN A 604 -12.17 26.84 -15.76
C ASN A 604 -12.13 26.50 -14.25
N PRO A 605 -11.27 27.14 -13.43
CA PRO A 605 -11.20 26.86 -11.99
C PRO A 605 -12.42 27.30 -11.18
N THR A 606 -13.36 28.06 -11.77
CA THR A 606 -14.63 28.43 -11.10
C THR A 606 -15.76 27.42 -11.34
N ALA A 607 -15.59 26.51 -12.31
CA ALA A 607 -16.51 25.40 -12.56
C ALA A 607 -16.47 24.38 -11.42
N LEU A 608 -17.54 23.62 -11.19
CA LEU A 608 -17.53 22.49 -10.24
C LEU A 608 -16.49 21.45 -10.69
N PHE A 609 -15.53 21.12 -9.82
CA PHE A 609 -14.57 20.04 -10.06
C PHE A 609 -15.11 18.73 -9.51
N ASP A 610 -15.51 17.86 -10.44
CA ASP A 610 -16.17 16.58 -10.19
C ASP A 610 -15.17 15.44 -10.48
N VAL A 611 -14.80 14.67 -9.45
CA VAL A 611 -13.62 13.81 -9.50
C VAL A 611 -13.94 12.34 -9.23
N GLN A 612 -13.58 11.45 -10.16
CA GLN A 612 -13.57 10.00 -9.94
C GLN A 612 -12.17 9.43 -10.18
N VAL A 613 -11.38 9.33 -9.10
CA VAL A 613 -10.00 8.79 -9.16
C VAL A 613 -9.83 7.53 -8.31
N LYS A 614 -9.73 6.38 -8.97
CA LYS A 614 -9.54 5.05 -8.36
C LYS A 614 -9.19 4.03 -9.44
N ARG A 615 -8.87 2.79 -9.04
CA ARG A 615 -8.69 1.66 -9.97
C ARG A 615 -9.88 1.57 -10.93
N ILE A 616 -9.62 1.40 -12.23
CA ILE A 616 -10.68 1.23 -13.22
C ILE A 616 -11.18 -0.21 -13.18
N HIS A 617 -12.48 -0.37 -12.91
CA HIS A 617 -13.13 -1.67 -12.79
C HIS A 617 -14.64 -1.50 -12.96
N GLU A 618 -15.32 -2.46 -13.59
CA GLU A 618 -16.77 -2.40 -13.79
C GLU A 618 -17.57 -2.19 -12.48
N TYR A 619 -17.22 -2.84 -11.36
CA TYR A 619 -17.94 -2.63 -10.09
C TYR A 619 -17.73 -1.24 -9.48
N LYS A 620 -16.65 -0.52 -9.84
CA LYS A 620 -16.39 0.87 -9.42
C LYS A 620 -17.19 1.89 -10.23
N ARG A 621 -17.84 1.42 -11.30
CA ARG A 621 -18.80 2.12 -12.14
C ARG A 621 -18.31 3.42 -12.74
N GLN A 622 -17.05 3.49 -13.19
CA GLN A 622 -16.63 4.61 -14.05
C GLN A 622 -17.48 4.70 -15.32
N GLN A 623 -18.03 3.58 -15.80
CA GLN A 623 -19.00 3.56 -16.89
C GLN A 623 -20.31 4.30 -16.53
N LEU A 624 -20.83 4.18 -15.30
CA LEU A 624 -22.02 4.92 -14.86
C LEU A 624 -21.76 6.44 -14.91
N ASN A 625 -20.59 6.86 -14.42
CA ASN A 625 -20.22 8.27 -14.44
C ASN A 625 -20.09 8.79 -15.89
N ILE A 626 -19.30 8.13 -16.74
CA ILE A 626 -19.11 8.61 -18.12
C ILE A 626 -20.42 8.59 -18.93
N PHE A 627 -21.35 7.66 -18.65
CA PHE A 627 -22.70 7.71 -19.24
C PHE A 627 -23.49 8.92 -18.76
N GLY A 628 -23.41 9.28 -17.47
CA GLY A 628 -24.02 10.50 -16.95
C GLY A 628 -23.42 11.78 -17.55
N VAL A 629 -22.10 11.78 -17.82
CA VAL A 629 -21.41 12.86 -18.54
C VAL A 629 -21.91 12.98 -19.99
N ILE A 630 -22.07 11.87 -20.70
CA ILE A 630 -22.65 11.87 -22.06
C ILE A 630 -24.09 12.39 -22.02
N HIS A 631 -24.91 11.95 -21.05
CA HIS A 631 -26.27 12.47 -20.86
C HIS A 631 -26.27 13.99 -20.63
N ARG A 632 -25.38 14.51 -19.77
CA ARG A 632 -25.23 15.96 -19.55
C ARG A 632 -24.82 16.68 -20.84
N TYR A 633 -23.89 16.14 -21.62
CA TYR A 633 -23.50 16.70 -22.91
C TYR A 633 -24.69 16.78 -23.88
N LEU A 634 -25.45 15.69 -24.04
CA LEU A 634 -26.65 15.68 -24.88
C LEU A 634 -27.71 16.70 -24.42
N LYS A 635 -27.91 16.84 -23.11
CA LYS A 635 -28.79 17.86 -22.52
C LYS A 635 -28.31 19.28 -22.81
N ILE A 636 -27.00 19.55 -22.71
CA ILE A 636 -26.45 20.88 -23.07
C ILE A 636 -26.73 21.19 -24.55
N LYS A 637 -26.54 20.21 -25.44
CA LYS A 637 -26.74 20.37 -26.88
C LYS A 637 -28.20 20.62 -27.26
N SER A 638 -29.15 20.05 -26.52
CA SER A 638 -30.59 20.26 -26.78
C SER A 638 -31.11 21.62 -26.29
N LEU A 639 -30.40 22.30 -25.39
CA LEU A 639 -30.81 23.59 -24.83
C LEU A 639 -30.47 24.77 -25.75
N THR A 640 -31.28 25.82 -25.65
CA THR A 640 -31.02 27.13 -26.27
C THR A 640 -29.82 27.82 -25.62
N PRO A 641 -29.13 28.75 -26.32
CA PRO A 641 -28.02 29.51 -25.73
C PRO A 641 -28.36 30.22 -24.42
N GLU A 642 -29.59 30.71 -24.26
CA GLU A 642 -30.08 31.37 -23.04
C GLU A 642 -30.26 30.40 -21.87
N GLU A 643 -30.71 29.17 -22.14
CA GLU A 643 -30.86 28.14 -21.13
C GLU A 643 -29.51 27.59 -20.68
N ARG A 644 -28.55 27.44 -21.61
CA ARG A 644 -27.18 27.00 -21.30
C ARG A 644 -26.50 27.91 -20.27
N LYS A 645 -26.76 29.21 -20.28
CA LYS A 645 -26.21 30.18 -19.30
C LYS A 645 -26.67 29.94 -17.85
N LYS A 646 -27.74 29.17 -17.62
CA LYS A 646 -28.26 28.85 -16.29
C LYS A 646 -27.66 27.57 -15.69
N LEU A 647 -26.92 26.79 -16.50
CA LEU A 647 -26.29 25.57 -16.05
C LEU A 647 -25.01 25.86 -15.28
N VAL A 648 -24.70 24.98 -14.32
CA VAL A 648 -23.44 25.03 -13.56
C VAL A 648 -22.32 24.51 -14.46
N PRO A 649 -21.26 25.29 -14.71
CA PRO A 649 -20.08 24.79 -15.42
C PRO A 649 -19.43 23.65 -14.63
N ARG A 650 -19.02 22.58 -15.31
CA ARG A 650 -18.45 21.39 -14.68
C ARG A 650 -17.20 20.89 -15.39
N VAL A 651 -16.22 20.43 -14.61
CA VAL A 651 -15.04 19.71 -15.09
C VAL A 651 -15.10 18.31 -14.47
N SER A 652 -15.43 17.31 -15.29
CA SER A 652 -15.46 15.90 -14.89
C SER A 652 -14.07 15.29 -15.09
N ILE A 653 -13.44 14.89 -13.99
CA ILE A 653 -12.04 14.48 -13.91
C ILE A 653 -11.98 13.00 -13.52
N PHE A 654 -11.47 12.20 -14.43
CA PHE A 654 -11.21 10.78 -14.23
C PHE A 654 -9.73 10.53 -14.03
N GLY A 655 -9.39 9.45 -13.33
CA GLY A 655 -8.02 8.96 -13.28
C GLY A 655 -7.94 7.60 -12.61
N GLY A 656 -7.00 6.78 -13.05
CA GLY A 656 -6.88 5.42 -12.55
C GLY A 656 -6.24 4.49 -13.55
N LYS A 657 -5.78 3.35 -13.05
CA LYS A 657 -5.14 2.29 -13.84
C LYS A 657 -6.11 1.11 -14.01
N ALA A 658 -6.19 0.57 -15.22
CA ALA A 658 -6.81 -0.73 -15.49
C ALA A 658 -5.76 -1.85 -15.33
N ALA A 659 -6.14 -3.04 -14.90
CA ALA A 659 -5.22 -4.18 -14.94
C ALA A 659 -4.85 -4.51 -16.40
N PRO A 660 -3.60 -4.90 -16.72
CA PRO A 660 -3.14 -5.02 -18.12
C PRO A 660 -3.99 -5.98 -18.98
N GLY A 661 -4.49 -7.06 -18.36
CA GLY A 661 -5.35 -8.05 -19.01
C GLY A 661 -6.85 -7.77 -18.95
N TYR A 662 -7.29 -6.69 -18.29
CA TYR A 662 -8.70 -6.39 -18.11
C TYR A 662 -9.23 -5.53 -19.25
N TRP A 663 -9.71 -6.21 -20.28
CA TRP A 663 -10.19 -5.58 -21.51
C TRP A 663 -11.30 -4.54 -21.25
N MET A 664 -12.35 -4.87 -20.48
CA MET A 664 -13.46 -3.93 -20.25
C MET A 664 -13.02 -2.65 -19.52
N ALA A 665 -12.15 -2.78 -18.52
CA ALA A 665 -11.60 -1.63 -17.82
C ALA A 665 -10.78 -0.71 -18.75
N LYS A 666 -9.99 -1.29 -19.68
CA LYS A 666 -9.30 -0.52 -20.72
C LYS A 666 -10.28 0.15 -21.70
N THR A 667 -11.37 -0.52 -22.06
CA THR A 667 -12.44 0.06 -22.90
C THR A 667 -13.10 1.27 -22.23
N ILE A 668 -13.30 1.24 -20.91
CA ILE A 668 -13.84 2.40 -20.16
C ILE A 668 -12.88 3.60 -20.19
N ILE A 669 -11.57 3.37 -20.04
CA ILE A 669 -10.55 4.42 -20.21
C ILE A 669 -10.63 4.98 -21.64
N HIS A 670 -10.73 4.10 -22.64
CA HIS A 670 -10.83 4.50 -24.04
C HIS A 670 -12.06 5.38 -24.31
N LEU A 671 -13.23 4.95 -23.85
CA LEU A 671 -14.47 5.72 -23.99
C LEU A 671 -14.35 7.09 -23.32
N THR A 672 -13.79 7.14 -22.10
CA THR A 672 -13.63 8.40 -21.35
C THR A 672 -12.77 9.40 -22.11
N ASN A 673 -11.64 8.96 -22.67
CA ASN A 673 -10.77 9.82 -23.48
C ASN A 673 -11.48 10.29 -24.77
N LYS A 674 -12.20 9.40 -25.47
CA LYS A 674 -12.92 9.77 -26.70
C LYS A 674 -14.09 10.72 -26.47
N VAL A 675 -14.80 10.56 -25.35
CA VAL A 675 -15.79 11.56 -24.91
C VAL A 675 -15.10 12.90 -24.63
N GLY A 676 -13.94 12.90 -23.95
CA GLY A 676 -13.15 14.11 -23.71
C GLY A 676 -12.70 14.80 -25.00
N GLU A 677 -12.21 14.06 -26.00
CA GLU A 677 -11.81 14.61 -27.29
C GLU A 677 -12.96 15.37 -27.98
N VAL A 678 -14.19 14.84 -27.92
CA VAL A 678 -15.37 15.48 -28.52
C VAL A 678 -15.83 16.67 -27.69
N VAL A 679 -16.09 16.46 -26.40
CA VAL A 679 -16.68 17.47 -25.52
C VAL A 679 -15.76 18.67 -25.34
N ASN A 680 -14.46 18.46 -25.16
CA ASN A 680 -13.53 19.55 -24.88
C ASN A 680 -13.32 20.47 -26.09
N ASN A 681 -13.56 19.97 -27.31
CA ASN A 681 -13.40 20.68 -28.58
C ASN A 681 -14.73 21.20 -29.17
N ASP A 682 -15.89 20.92 -28.55
CA ASP A 682 -17.17 21.45 -28.99
C ASP A 682 -17.34 22.93 -28.56
N SER A 683 -17.31 23.83 -29.56
CA SER A 683 -17.44 25.27 -29.35
C SER A 683 -18.81 25.71 -28.83
N GLU A 684 -19.87 24.91 -29.06
CA GLU A 684 -21.20 25.17 -28.53
C GLU A 684 -21.33 24.86 -27.03
N VAL A 685 -20.46 23.98 -26.51
CA VAL A 685 -20.39 23.61 -25.10
C VAL A 685 -19.36 24.49 -24.36
N GLY A 686 -18.21 24.75 -24.97
CA GLY A 686 -17.18 25.64 -24.42
C GLY A 686 -16.69 25.19 -23.04
N ASP A 687 -16.75 26.09 -22.05
CA ASP A 687 -16.34 25.83 -20.67
C ASP A 687 -17.48 25.35 -19.76
N LEU A 688 -18.67 25.09 -20.33
CA LEU A 688 -19.80 24.58 -19.56
C LEU A 688 -19.60 23.12 -19.13
N LEU A 689 -18.90 22.33 -19.94
CA LEU A 689 -18.50 20.97 -19.62
C LEU A 689 -17.11 20.69 -20.20
N LYS A 690 -16.20 20.21 -19.35
CA LYS A 690 -14.93 19.61 -19.76
C LYS A 690 -14.81 18.21 -19.17
N VAL A 691 -14.21 17.29 -19.91
CA VAL A 691 -13.98 15.90 -19.49
C VAL A 691 -12.50 15.60 -19.61
N ILE A 692 -11.86 15.29 -18.50
CA ILE A 692 -10.41 15.15 -18.39
C ILE A 692 -10.08 13.77 -17.84
N PHE A 693 -9.18 13.04 -18.50
CA PHE A 693 -8.54 11.86 -17.93
C PHE A 693 -7.12 12.22 -17.52
N ILE A 694 -6.79 12.07 -16.24
CA ILE A 694 -5.44 12.27 -15.71
C ILE A 694 -4.74 10.91 -15.71
N GLU A 695 -3.74 10.77 -16.58
CA GLU A 695 -2.94 9.56 -16.68
C GLU A 695 -2.03 9.33 -15.46
N ASP A 696 -1.69 8.06 -15.26
CA ASP A 696 -0.76 7.58 -14.24
C ASP A 696 -1.10 8.10 -12.84
N TYR A 697 -2.37 8.00 -12.46
CA TYR A 697 -2.82 8.33 -11.11
C TYR A 697 -1.97 7.60 -10.06
N ASN A 698 -1.33 8.39 -9.18
CA ASN A 698 -0.42 7.97 -8.12
C ASN A 698 -0.58 8.91 -6.89
N VAL A 699 0.27 8.80 -5.87
CA VAL A 699 0.14 9.64 -4.66
C VAL A 699 0.40 11.10 -4.97
N SER A 700 1.44 11.41 -5.73
CA SER A 700 1.76 12.79 -6.08
C SER A 700 0.63 13.49 -6.84
N LYS A 701 -0.03 12.79 -7.77
CA LYS A 701 -1.22 13.33 -8.44
C LYS A 701 -2.39 13.45 -7.49
N ALA A 702 -2.60 12.48 -6.60
CA ALA A 702 -3.65 12.56 -5.57
C ALA A 702 -3.47 13.75 -4.62
N GLU A 703 -2.24 14.12 -4.25
CA GLU A 703 -1.92 15.28 -3.41
C GLU A 703 -2.28 16.63 -4.07
N ILE A 704 -2.46 16.66 -5.40
CA ILE A 704 -2.95 17.84 -6.14
C ILE A 704 -4.46 17.76 -6.37
N ILE A 705 -4.96 16.58 -6.73
CA ILE A 705 -6.37 16.35 -7.09
C ILE A 705 -7.29 16.48 -5.88
N VAL A 706 -6.94 15.86 -4.75
CA VAL A 706 -7.81 15.79 -3.57
C VAL A 706 -8.11 17.19 -3.00
N PRO A 707 -7.13 18.08 -2.77
CA PRO A 707 -7.41 19.43 -2.27
C PRO A 707 -8.27 20.29 -3.21
N ALA A 708 -8.27 19.99 -4.51
CA ALA A 708 -8.96 20.75 -5.56
C ALA A 708 -10.40 20.27 -5.84
N SER A 709 -10.78 19.07 -5.37
CA SER A 709 -12.11 18.51 -5.61
C SER A 709 -13.20 19.30 -4.86
N ASP A 710 -14.29 19.60 -5.57
CA ASP A 710 -15.53 20.10 -4.96
C ASP A 710 -16.44 18.93 -4.62
N ILE A 711 -16.62 17.99 -5.57
CA ILE A 711 -17.22 16.68 -5.32
C ILE A 711 -16.30 15.54 -5.73
N SER A 712 -16.48 14.39 -5.10
CA SER A 712 -15.82 13.13 -5.44
C SER A 712 -16.80 11.98 -5.56
N GLU A 713 -16.62 11.17 -6.61
CA GLU A 713 -17.51 10.08 -7.00
C GLU A 713 -17.11 8.75 -6.33
N HIS A 714 -17.98 8.29 -5.43
CA HIS A 714 -17.84 7.03 -4.67
C HIS A 714 -19.02 6.11 -4.93
N ILE A 715 -19.14 5.72 -6.20
CA ILE A 715 -20.36 5.16 -6.80
C ILE A 715 -20.29 3.66 -7.10
N SER A 716 -19.52 2.88 -6.36
CA SER A 716 -19.47 1.43 -6.58
C SER A 716 -20.84 0.79 -6.38
N THR A 717 -21.13 -0.34 -7.02
CA THR A 717 -22.39 -1.09 -6.76
C THR A 717 -22.47 -1.41 -5.28
N ALA A 718 -23.60 -1.16 -4.62
CA ALA A 718 -23.71 -1.34 -3.17
C ALA A 718 -23.36 -2.78 -2.74
N GLY A 719 -22.66 -2.93 -1.63
CA GLY A 719 -22.16 -4.21 -1.13
C GLY A 719 -20.89 -4.71 -1.82
N THR A 720 -20.16 -3.87 -2.57
CA THR A 720 -18.90 -4.28 -3.23
C THR A 720 -17.66 -3.63 -2.63
N GLU A 721 -17.80 -2.53 -1.88
CA GLU A 721 -16.71 -1.86 -1.17
C GLU A 721 -16.64 -2.28 0.30
N ALA A 722 -15.47 -2.78 0.73
CA ALA A 722 -15.24 -3.04 2.15
C ALA A 722 -15.08 -1.76 2.98
N SER A 723 -14.59 -0.67 2.38
CA SER A 723 -14.27 0.60 3.06
C SER A 723 -14.14 1.71 2.00
N GLY A 724 -13.04 2.47 1.98
CA GLY A 724 -12.79 3.52 0.99
C GLY A 724 -11.93 4.66 1.56
N THR A 725 -10.59 4.52 1.51
CA THR A 725 -9.71 5.53 2.12
C THR A 725 -9.58 6.80 1.31
N SER A 726 -9.87 6.81 -0.01
CA SER A 726 -9.90 8.06 -0.78
C SER A 726 -11.10 8.93 -0.42
N ASN A 727 -12.24 8.32 -0.05
CA ASN A 727 -13.43 9.03 0.42
C ASN A 727 -13.06 9.95 1.59
N MET A 728 -12.34 9.40 2.57
CA MET A 728 -11.85 10.13 3.74
C MET A 728 -10.94 11.31 3.37
N LYS A 729 -10.10 11.16 2.33
CA LYS A 729 -9.17 12.21 1.90
C LYS A 729 -9.89 13.39 1.29
N PHE A 730 -10.89 13.13 0.46
CA PHE A 730 -11.71 14.18 -0.17
C PHE A 730 -12.45 14.98 0.89
N VAL A 731 -13.11 14.30 1.82
CA VAL A 731 -13.89 14.97 2.88
C VAL A 731 -12.98 15.75 3.83
N LEU A 732 -11.81 15.22 4.22
CA LEU A 732 -10.83 15.93 5.03
C LEU A 732 -10.30 17.22 4.36
N ASN A 733 -10.42 17.33 3.04
CA ASN A 733 -10.05 18.52 2.26
C ASN A 733 -11.26 19.36 1.83
N GLY A 734 -12.43 19.13 2.41
CA GLY A 734 -13.65 19.88 2.16
C GLY A 734 -14.32 19.58 0.82
N GLY A 735 -13.95 18.49 0.13
CA GLY A 735 -14.72 17.95 -0.98
C GLY A 735 -15.93 17.16 -0.46
N LEU A 736 -17.08 17.27 -1.12
CA LEU A 736 -18.29 16.52 -0.77
C LEU A 736 -18.35 15.21 -1.55
N ILE A 737 -19.12 14.25 -1.06
CA ILE A 737 -19.27 12.95 -1.72
C ILE A 737 -20.60 12.89 -2.46
N ILE A 738 -20.55 12.40 -3.69
CA ILE A 738 -21.67 11.73 -4.34
C ILE A 738 -21.36 10.23 -4.37
N GLY A 739 -22.28 9.41 -3.90
CA GLY A 739 -21.96 7.99 -3.69
C GLY A 739 -23.16 7.10 -3.42
N THR A 740 -22.90 5.80 -3.48
CA THR A 740 -23.84 4.79 -3.00
C THR A 740 -23.74 4.63 -1.48
N CYS A 741 -24.78 4.05 -0.87
CA CYS A 741 -24.75 3.61 0.53
C CYS A 741 -23.88 2.34 0.67
N ASP A 742 -22.57 2.51 0.51
CA ASP A 742 -21.59 1.41 0.46
C ASP A 742 -20.25 1.79 1.10
N GLY A 743 -19.55 0.79 1.64
CA GLY A 743 -18.22 0.94 2.24
C GLY A 743 -18.10 2.13 3.22
N ALA A 744 -17.06 2.94 3.04
CA ALA A 744 -16.77 4.08 3.92
C ALA A 744 -17.80 5.22 3.81
N ASN A 745 -18.67 5.25 2.79
CA ASN A 745 -19.69 6.30 2.70
C ASN A 745 -20.67 6.23 3.86
N ILE A 746 -20.95 5.03 4.38
CA ILE A 746 -21.88 4.82 5.50
C ILE A 746 -21.34 5.48 6.77
N GLU A 747 -20.09 5.17 7.13
CA GLU A 747 -19.44 5.75 8.30
C GLU A 747 -19.21 7.25 8.13
N ILE A 748 -18.82 7.72 6.93
CA ILE A 748 -18.69 9.15 6.66
C ILE A 748 -20.04 9.84 6.87
N THR A 749 -21.13 9.29 6.36
CA THR A 749 -22.49 9.83 6.56
C THR A 749 -22.84 9.92 8.05
N ARG A 750 -22.46 8.92 8.85
CA ARG A 750 -22.66 8.94 10.31
C ARG A 750 -21.93 10.12 10.96
N GLU A 751 -20.68 10.36 10.59
CA GLU A 751 -19.88 11.44 11.19
C GLU A 751 -20.31 12.83 10.67
N ILE A 752 -20.46 13.01 9.35
CA ILE A 752 -20.72 14.32 8.72
C ILE A 752 -22.20 14.67 8.57
N THR A 753 -23.11 13.73 8.84
CA THR A 753 -24.58 13.77 8.65
C THR A 753 -25.07 13.69 7.20
N GLU A 754 -26.30 13.21 7.01
CA GLU A 754 -26.95 13.03 5.70
C GLU A 754 -27.11 14.34 4.90
N SER A 755 -27.14 15.51 5.56
CA SER A 755 -27.28 16.79 4.85
C SER A 755 -26.03 17.21 4.06
N ASN A 756 -24.88 16.57 4.33
CA ASN A 756 -23.56 16.93 3.81
C ASN A 756 -23.00 15.90 2.82
N ILE A 757 -23.80 14.91 2.41
CA ILE A 757 -23.44 13.88 1.43
C ILE A 757 -24.59 13.66 0.45
N PHE A 758 -24.27 13.35 -0.80
CA PHE A 758 -25.26 13.09 -1.86
C PHE A 758 -25.35 11.58 -2.13
N LEU A 759 -26.25 10.90 -1.43
CA LEU A 759 -26.46 9.46 -1.59
C LEU A 759 -27.50 9.14 -2.68
N PHE A 760 -27.25 8.07 -3.45
CA PHE A 760 -28.19 7.56 -4.45
C PHE A 760 -28.06 6.04 -4.63
N GLY A 761 -28.95 5.50 -5.47
CA GLY A 761 -28.86 4.13 -5.96
C GLY A 761 -29.46 3.09 -5.03
N THR A 762 -29.31 1.85 -5.45
CA THR A 762 -29.82 0.65 -4.81
C THR A 762 -29.06 0.34 -3.51
N LEU A 763 -29.77 -0.16 -2.48
CA LEU A 763 -29.16 -0.64 -1.24
C LEU A 763 -28.61 -2.06 -1.38
N ALA A 764 -27.62 -2.42 -0.56
CA ALA A 764 -26.92 -3.70 -0.67
C ALA A 764 -27.85 -4.92 -0.56
N GLU A 765 -28.90 -4.84 0.27
CA GLU A 765 -29.89 -5.90 0.45
C GLU A 765 -30.74 -6.20 -0.81
N ASP A 766 -30.91 -5.23 -1.70
CA ASP A 766 -31.76 -5.36 -2.89
C ASP A 766 -30.99 -5.86 -4.12
N VAL A 767 -29.65 -5.80 -4.10
CA VAL A 767 -28.78 -6.07 -5.25
C VAL A 767 -28.99 -7.47 -5.84
N GLU A 768 -29.01 -8.51 -5.02
CA GLU A 768 -29.18 -9.89 -5.50
C GLU A 768 -30.57 -10.10 -6.11
N THR A 769 -31.60 -9.48 -5.54
CA THR A 769 -32.96 -9.56 -6.08
C THR A 769 -33.05 -8.92 -7.46
N LEU A 770 -32.39 -7.78 -7.69
CA LEU A 770 -32.33 -7.14 -9.00
C LEU A 770 -31.54 -7.98 -10.01
N ARG A 771 -30.38 -8.55 -9.61
CA ARG A 771 -29.60 -9.46 -10.46
C ARG A 771 -30.40 -10.69 -10.89
N GLU A 772 -31.18 -11.28 -9.98
CA GLU A 772 -32.09 -12.37 -10.31
C GLU A 772 -33.19 -11.92 -11.29
N ASN A 773 -33.78 -10.74 -11.08
CA ASN A 773 -34.77 -10.19 -12.00
C ASN A 773 -34.19 -9.96 -13.40
N HIS A 774 -32.99 -9.38 -13.51
CA HIS A 774 -32.31 -9.18 -14.79
C HIS A 774 -32.09 -10.50 -15.53
N ARG A 775 -31.69 -11.55 -14.80
CA ARG A 775 -31.42 -12.88 -15.37
C ARG A 775 -32.67 -13.60 -15.86
N TYR A 776 -33.77 -13.51 -15.12
CA TYR A 776 -34.95 -14.36 -15.36
C TYR A 776 -36.18 -13.64 -15.92
N LYS A 777 -36.31 -12.34 -15.65
CA LYS A 777 -37.45 -11.50 -16.05
C LYS A 777 -37.07 -10.41 -17.05
N GLY A 778 -35.78 -10.11 -17.18
CA GLY A 778 -35.27 -8.96 -17.92
C GLY A 778 -35.48 -7.64 -17.15
N PHE A 779 -35.03 -6.55 -17.73
CA PHE A 779 -35.24 -5.19 -17.22
C PHE A 779 -35.57 -4.22 -18.35
N THR A 780 -36.14 -3.06 -18.00
CA THR A 780 -36.43 -1.99 -18.96
C THR A 780 -35.36 -0.93 -18.83
N LEU A 781 -34.67 -0.64 -19.95
CA LEU A 781 -33.66 0.40 -19.99
C LEU A 781 -34.31 1.78 -19.88
N ASP A 782 -33.76 2.63 -19.00
CA ASP A 782 -34.18 4.03 -18.89
C ASP A 782 -34.00 4.79 -20.22
N GLU A 783 -34.95 5.67 -20.56
CA GLU A 783 -34.96 6.38 -21.84
C GLU A 783 -33.73 7.28 -22.03
N ASP A 784 -33.22 7.89 -20.96
CA ASP A 784 -32.05 8.75 -21.04
C ASP A 784 -30.76 7.93 -21.19
N LEU A 785 -30.68 6.76 -20.54
CA LEU A 785 -29.59 5.80 -20.78
C LEU A 785 -29.62 5.23 -22.21
N ALA A 786 -30.81 4.96 -22.74
CA ALA A 786 -30.98 4.51 -24.13
C ALA A 786 -30.43 5.54 -25.14
N LYS A 787 -30.71 6.84 -24.93
CA LYS A 787 -30.15 7.93 -25.76
C LYS A 787 -28.63 8.02 -25.68
N VAL A 788 -28.05 7.77 -24.50
CA VAL A 788 -26.59 7.70 -24.32
C VAL A 788 -26.01 6.57 -25.18
N PHE A 789 -26.59 5.37 -25.10
CA PHE A 789 -26.13 4.23 -25.90
C PHE A 789 -26.30 4.46 -27.40
N GLU A 790 -27.40 5.09 -27.82
CA GLU A 790 -27.62 5.49 -29.22
C GLU A 790 -26.54 6.47 -29.71
N SER A 791 -26.16 7.46 -28.89
CA SER A 791 -25.09 8.41 -29.22
C SER A 791 -23.73 7.74 -29.35
N ILE A 792 -23.43 6.74 -28.51
CA ILE A 792 -22.20 5.95 -28.65
C ILE A 792 -22.25 5.11 -29.94
N ARG A 793 -23.37 4.43 -30.20
CA ARG A 793 -23.57 3.57 -31.38
C ARG A 793 -23.60 4.33 -32.70
N SER A 794 -23.97 5.61 -32.69
CA SER A 794 -23.95 6.47 -33.88
C SER A 794 -22.56 6.90 -34.32
N GLY A 795 -21.53 6.61 -33.52
CA GLY A 795 -20.13 6.96 -33.80
C GLY A 795 -19.77 8.38 -33.37
N THR A 796 -20.57 9.00 -32.51
CA THR A 796 -20.30 10.36 -31.99
C THR A 796 -18.92 10.43 -31.32
N PHE A 797 -18.51 9.36 -30.64
CA PHE A 797 -17.27 9.29 -29.84
C PHE A 797 -16.23 8.33 -30.44
N GLY A 798 -16.18 8.16 -31.77
CA GLY A 798 -15.24 7.27 -32.45
C GLY A 798 -15.89 5.97 -32.94
N ASP A 799 -15.11 4.90 -33.09
CA ASP A 799 -15.61 3.62 -33.64
C ASP A 799 -16.61 2.94 -32.69
N PRO A 800 -17.90 2.81 -33.05
CA PRO A 800 -18.90 2.14 -32.22
C PRO A 800 -18.52 0.71 -31.82
N LYS A 801 -17.79 0.00 -32.68
CA LYS A 801 -17.40 -1.40 -32.43
C LYS A 801 -16.47 -1.53 -31.23
N ALA A 802 -15.69 -0.50 -30.92
CA ALA A 802 -14.81 -0.50 -29.75
C ALA A 802 -15.59 -0.52 -28.43
N PHE A 803 -16.84 -0.03 -28.43
CA PHE A 803 -17.65 0.14 -27.23
C PHE A 803 -18.84 -0.81 -27.13
N GLU A 804 -19.14 -1.59 -28.18
CA GLU A 804 -20.34 -2.43 -28.21
C GLU A 804 -20.35 -3.45 -27.08
N SER A 805 -19.23 -4.08 -26.74
CA SER A 805 -19.19 -5.05 -25.63
C SER A 805 -19.45 -4.39 -24.27
N LEU A 806 -19.13 -3.11 -24.09
CA LEU A 806 -19.45 -2.35 -22.87
C LEU A 806 -20.95 -2.07 -22.77
N ILE A 807 -21.63 -1.87 -23.90
CA ILE A 807 -23.09 -1.67 -23.93
C ILE A 807 -23.79 -3.03 -23.78
N ALA A 808 -23.34 -4.05 -24.51
CA ALA A 808 -23.90 -5.40 -24.46
C ALA A 808 -23.75 -6.05 -23.08
N SER A 809 -22.70 -5.72 -22.31
CA SER A 809 -22.59 -6.20 -20.92
C SER A 809 -23.78 -5.78 -20.06
N ILE A 810 -24.38 -4.62 -20.37
CA ILE A 810 -25.57 -4.08 -19.73
C ILE A 810 -26.82 -4.63 -20.40
N THR A 811 -26.99 -4.43 -21.71
CA THR A 811 -28.25 -4.72 -22.40
C THR A 811 -28.53 -6.22 -22.59
N ASP A 812 -27.48 -7.02 -22.77
CA ASP A 812 -27.60 -8.41 -23.25
C ASP A 812 -27.07 -9.44 -22.25
N HIS A 813 -26.20 -9.00 -21.32
CA HIS A 813 -25.55 -9.88 -20.34
C HIS A 813 -25.92 -9.58 -18.88
N GLY A 814 -27.09 -8.96 -18.68
CA GLY A 814 -27.78 -8.91 -17.40
C GLY A 814 -27.34 -7.80 -16.45
N ASP A 815 -26.50 -6.86 -16.90
CA ASP A 815 -26.10 -5.67 -16.14
C ASP A 815 -25.74 -5.98 -14.67
N TYR A 816 -24.75 -6.85 -14.47
CA TYR A 816 -24.42 -7.37 -13.14
C TYR A 816 -24.08 -6.30 -12.08
N TYR A 817 -23.67 -5.11 -12.54
CA TYR A 817 -23.30 -3.97 -11.69
C TYR A 817 -24.39 -2.90 -11.57
N LEU A 818 -25.61 -3.19 -12.05
CA LEU A 818 -26.80 -2.36 -11.87
C LEU A 818 -26.56 -0.92 -12.37
N VAL A 819 -25.92 -0.78 -13.53
CA VAL A 819 -25.71 0.53 -14.15
C VAL A 819 -27.04 1.11 -14.60
N SER A 820 -27.93 0.27 -15.13
CA SER A 820 -29.25 0.65 -15.62
C SER A 820 -30.22 1.04 -14.50
N ASP A 821 -30.28 0.27 -13.41
CA ASP A 821 -31.15 0.57 -12.27
C ASP A 821 -30.80 1.89 -11.59
N ASP A 822 -29.50 2.12 -11.39
CA ASP A 822 -29.01 3.30 -10.66
C ASP A 822 -28.85 4.54 -11.55
N PHE A 823 -28.94 4.42 -12.89
CA PHE A 823 -28.69 5.54 -13.79
C PHE A 823 -29.58 6.75 -13.51
N LYS A 824 -30.88 6.51 -13.34
CA LYS A 824 -31.86 7.57 -13.13
C LYS A 824 -31.66 8.30 -11.81
N SER A 825 -31.46 7.54 -10.72
CA SER A 825 -31.23 8.14 -9.40
C SER A 825 -29.87 8.88 -9.35
N TYR A 826 -28.86 8.38 -10.07
CA TYR A 826 -27.57 9.04 -10.24
C TYR A 826 -27.71 10.41 -10.92
N ILE A 827 -28.35 10.49 -12.08
CA ILE A 827 -28.49 11.77 -12.81
C ILE A 827 -29.36 12.78 -12.05
N GLN A 828 -30.39 12.33 -11.32
CA GLN A 828 -31.20 13.19 -10.45
C GLN A 828 -30.37 13.75 -9.29
N THR A 829 -29.53 12.92 -8.69
CA THR A 829 -28.64 13.35 -7.61
C THR A 829 -27.59 14.34 -8.10
N GLN A 830 -27.11 14.19 -9.33
CA GLN A 830 -26.24 15.17 -9.99
C GLN A 830 -26.93 16.53 -10.22
N GLU A 831 -28.25 16.55 -10.43
CA GLU A 831 -29.02 17.79 -10.50
C GLU A 831 -29.10 18.48 -9.13
N LEU A 832 -29.28 17.71 -8.04
CA LEU A 832 -29.22 18.24 -6.67
C LEU A 832 -27.86 18.85 -6.34
N VAL A 833 -26.77 18.20 -6.77
CA VAL A 833 -25.41 18.78 -6.64
C VAL A 833 -25.33 20.13 -7.34
N ASP A 834 -25.84 20.26 -8.58
CA ASP A 834 -25.84 21.52 -9.31
C ASP A 834 -26.73 22.59 -8.63
N GLU A 835 -27.84 22.20 -8.01
CA GLU A 835 -28.70 23.11 -7.23
C GLU A 835 -28.00 23.65 -5.99
N ASP A 836 -27.35 22.78 -5.21
CA ASP A 836 -26.63 23.16 -3.99
C ASP A 836 -25.37 23.95 -4.30
N PHE A 837 -24.63 23.59 -5.36
CA PHE A 837 -23.44 24.34 -5.75
C PHE A 837 -23.77 25.78 -6.19
N ARG A 838 -24.97 26.06 -6.70
CA ARG A 838 -25.38 27.46 -6.96
C ARG A 838 -25.48 28.30 -5.68
N LYS A 839 -25.74 27.66 -4.53
CA LYS A 839 -25.86 28.31 -3.21
C LYS A 839 -24.50 28.29 -2.49
N GLN A 840 -23.55 29.08 -2.99
CA GLN A 840 -22.15 29.03 -2.55
C GLN A 840 -21.95 29.17 -1.03
N ASP A 841 -22.73 30.02 -0.35
CA ASP A 841 -22.63 30.15 1.11
C ASP A 841 -23.01 28.85 1.83
N GLU A 842 -24.09 28.19 1.41
CA GLU A 842 -24.52 26.90 1.96
C GLU A 842 -23.52 25.80 1.63
N TRP A 843 -22.97 25.80 0.42
CA TRP A 843 -21.93 24.85 0.00
C TRP A 843 -20.67 24.93 0.87
N ILE A 844 -20.20 26.14 1.16
CA ILE A 844 -19.03 26.37 2.01
C ILE A 844 -19.31 25.89 3.44
N VAL A 845 -20.51 26.13 3.97
CA VAL A 845 -20.94 25.60 5.27
C VAL A 845 -20.87 24.08 5.30
N LYS A 846 -21.44 23.40 4.29
CA LYS A 846 -21.35 21.94 4.17
C LYS A 846 -19.90 21.45 4.14
N SER A 847 -19.04 22.12 3.37
CA SER A 847 -17.61 21.81 3.27
C SER A 847 -16.88 21.92 4.62
N ILE A 848 -17.09 23.01 5.36
CA ILE A 848 -16.48 23.24 6.68
C ILE A 848 -16.98 22.22 7.70
N SER A 849 -18.30 22.04 7.80
CA SER A 849 -18.91 21.11 8.75
C SER A 849 -18.49 19.67 8.51
N SER A 850 -18.32 19.28 7.25
CA SER A 850 -17.76 17.96 6.89
C SER A 850 -16.34 17.79 7.42
N VAL A 851 -15.43 18.75 7.17
CA VAL A 851 -14.04 18.68 7.68
C VAL A 851 -14.00 18.64 9.20
N ALA A 852 -14.84 19.44 9.88
CA ALA A 852 -14.89 19.51 11.33
C ALA A 852 -15.17 18.15 11.98
N ARG A 853 -15.84 17.24 11.27
CA ARG A 853 -16.27 15.93 11.78
C ARG A 853 -15.44 14.75 11.27
N MET A 854 -14.27 15.01 10.67
CA MET A 854 -13.41 13.95 10.14
C MET A 854 -12.46 13.31 11.16
N GLY A 855 -12.51 13.71 12.44
CA GLY A 855 -11.59 13.24 13.49
C GLY A 855 -11.50 11.71 13.61
N PHE A 856 -12.62 11.00 13.47
CA PHE A 856 -12.69 9.54 13.54
C PHE A 856 -11.79 8.84 12.50
N PHE A 857 -11.56 9.44 11.33
CA PHE A 857 -10.86 8.81 10.21
C PHE A 857 -9.34 8.99 10.23
N SER A 858 -8.75 9.40 11.36
CA SER A 858 -7.29 9.43 11.52
C SER A 858 -6.71 8.02 11.62
N THR A 859 -5.63 7.73 10.91
CA THR A 859 -4.89 6.47 11.13
C THR A 859 -4.27 6.35 12.52
N ASP A 860 -4.12 7.44 13.28
CA ASP A 860 -3.60 7.35 14.65
C ASP A 860 -4.57 6.61 15.56
N ARG A 861 -5.87 6.91 15.45
CA ARG A 861 -6.96 6.20 16.12
C ARG A 861 -6.95 4.72 15.75
N VAL A 862 -6.80 4.45 14.45
CA VAL A 862 -6.71 3.09 13.92
C VAL A 862 -5.55 2.32 14.56
N ILE A 863 -4.35 2.90 14.60
CA ILE A 863 -3.18 2.25 15.20
C ILE A 863 -3.38 1.98 16.69
N ASN A 864 -3.99 2.89 17.45
CA ASN A 864 -4.31 2.65 18.86
C ASN A 864 -5.30 1.49 19.03
N GLU A 865 -6.36 1.42 18.20
CA GLU A 865 -7.30 0.28 18.23
C GLU A 865 -6.61 -1.05 17.90
N TYR A 866 -5.71 -1.09 16.90
CA TYR A 866 -4.91 -2.28 16.62
C TYR A 866 -3.99 -2.63 17.79
N ALA A 867 -3.33 -1.63 18.39
CA ALA A 867 -2.40 -1.81 19.49
C ALA A 867 -3.08 -2.39 20.74
N GLU A 868 -4.27 -1.90 21.08
CA GLU A 868 -5.03 -2.33 22.26
C GLU A 868 -5.75 -3.67 22.05
N SER A 869 -6.39 -3.86 20.89
CA SER A 869 -7.33 -4.98 20.68
C SER A 869 -6.77 -6.20 19.96
N ILE A 870 -5.61 -6.06 19.31
CA ILE A 870 -4.98 -7.12 18.51
C ILE A 870 -3.54 -7.36 18.93
N TRP A 871 -2.69 -6.34 18.92
CA TRP A 871 -1.25 -6.53 19.11
C TRP A 871 -0.82 -6.59 20.57
N ASN A 872 -1.57 -5.95 21.46
CA ASN A 872 -1.24 -5.75 22.88
C ASN A 872 0.17 -5.14 23.01
N VAL A 873 0.38 -4.00 22.37
CA VAL A 873 1.67 -3.29 22.33
C VAL A 873 1.49 -1.88 22.89
N GLU A 874 2.51 -1.37 23.56
CA GLU A 874 2.55 -0.03 24.13
C GLU A 874 3.55 0.86 23.39
N PRO A 875 3.35 2.18 23.34
CA PRO A 875 4.31 3.10 22.78
C PRO A 875 5.58 3.20 23.65
N LEU A 876 6.72 3.41 23.01
CA LEU A 876 7.97 3.67 23.72
C LEU A 876 8.09 5.15 24.07
N VAL A 877 8.35 5.42 25.34
CA VAL A 877 8.66 6.78 25.81
C VAL A 877 9.93 7.27 25.11
N VAL A 878 9.83 8.47 24.53
CA VAL A 878 10.95 9.19 23.94
C VAL A 878 11.46 10.17 24.99
N GLU A 879 12.66 9.92 25.53
CA GLU A 879 13.36 10.84 26.43
C GLU A 879 13.95 12.05 25.71
#